data_AF-A0AAV4XNA5-F1
#
_entry.id   AF-A0AAV4XNA5-F1
#
_cell.length_a   1.000
_cell.length_b   1.000
_cell.length_c   1.000
_cell.angle_alpha   90.00
_cell.angle_beta   90.00
_cell.angle_gamma   90.00
#
_symmetry.space_group_name_H-M   'P 1'
#
loop_
_entity.id
_entity.type
_entity.pdbx_description
1 polymer ?
#
loop_
_entity_poly.entity_id
_entity_poly.type
_entity_poly.pdbx_seq_one_letter_code
_entity_poly.pdbx_strand_id
1 'polypeptide(L)'
;MKFLSDLPDNKKTALDASSKKNLTEPFNVATHSDEQLQMYKCNILSYINIWLSSPAFISQVAELDTKALHNLEKKYELLLESTLHYLQHLRNSKSVDTDEKNTRFNLFPLLFELVGNVNSLLPCSLFIRVVHHLLCNPEVVIQTKAIELLSSKLEQQQELFQDEDHASLKQLLRPLLKVLRKCDSESSEEYSLLNRQTALYALHLLTKVIGSKYPTKFLKVLKVTIEILKHNDNEALTINALLCLAQLCSSLNVEVLPWLNTFMPIIVGFLADYKTLVLNDSLILGIVTTLFSLIKNLDKFLSSYMPSIITGICVLSAQYLEVNKSILFEKLSAFQNLLSSGVDLRILLKSIEESYPQIIAIDHKAVIPLMNILKEKINTCSYTDISACASYIEQYFLVLLDFRNSIDLQDPASPVELSIISALETFVMKLPVTLFSSFFLKIYQWATATETKIKLRLFTFYGLTRQLSKSLKNLFVVIAKTFLKHSALELDSNNLNKSKDIDFIYNHSMLSHHLINILDTLNTCFLYDNRQLIDKDNFEFLMEPLVDQLENLSDDASYQQRVTNYLSSCIARFMAGISDNTLWKKLNKLILLKTRHDSPIVRFAALQVIREVVKVMGDDYLVLLPESIPFLAEILEDESAEVEQECKSVVKEMEKILGEPISTYFR
;
A
#
# COMPACT_ATOMS: atom_id res chain seq x y z
N MET A 1 10.86 -6.57 -53.72
CA MET A 1 12.01 -5.76 -53.24
C MET A 1 13.07 -5.53 -54.31
N LYS A 2 13.70 -6.55 -54.93
CA LYS A 2 14.66 -6.33 -56.05
C LYS A 2 14.10 -5.46 -57.19
N PHE A 3 12.85 -5.70 -57.59
CA PHE A 3 12.16 -4.87 -58.57
C PHE A 3 11.91 -3.41 -58.09
N LEU A 4 11.72 -3.19 -56.78
CA LEU A 4 11.53 -1.85 -56.21
C LEU A 4 12.86 -1.09 -56.08
N SER A 5 13.98 -1.78 -55.83
CA SER A 5 15.31 -1.18 -55.81
C SER A 5 15.81 -0.82 -57.20
N ASP A 6 15.34 -1.52 -58.24
CA ASP A 6 15.70 -1.26 -59.64
C ASP A 6 14.85 -0.12 -60.27
N LEU A 7 13.84 0.39 -59.56
CA LEU A 7 12.97 1.48 -60.03
C LEU A 7 13.52 2.86 -59.63
N PRO A 8 13.63 3.82 -60.57
CA PRO A 8 14.12 5.18 -60.29
C PRO A 8 13.26 5.90 -59.23
N ASP A 9 13.88 6.78 -58.44
CA ASP A 9 13.21 7.51 -57.35
C ASP A 9 12.36 8.68 -57.85
N ASN A 10 12.80 9.35 -58.94
CA ASN A 10 12.09 10.43 -59.64
C ASN A 10 12.21 10.23 -61.16
N LYS A 11 11.24 10.67 -61.97
CA LYS A 11 11.31 10.62 -63.45
C LYS A 11 12.55 11.30 -64.01
N LYS A 12 13.11 12.32 -63.34
CA LYS A 12 14.35 12.98 -63.75
C LYS A 12 15.56 12.04 -63.78
N THR A 13 15.61 11.04 -62.90
CA THR A 13 16.68 10.01 -62.89
C THR A 13 16.53 8.95 -63.98
N ALA A 14 15.36 8.87 -64.65
CA ALA A 14 15.15 7.94 -65.76
C ALA A 14 15.72 8.45 -67.10
N LEU A 15 15.97 9.76 -67.23
CA LEU A 15 16.49 10.36 -68.48
C LEU A 15 18.00 10.12 -68.66
N ASP A 16 18.78 9.94 -67.59
CA ASP A 16 20.22 9.70 -67.65
C ASP A 16 20.57 8.21 -67.89
N ALA A 17 19.66 7.30 -67.55
CA ALA A 17 19.85 5.84 -67.69
C ALA A 17 19.36 5.33 -69.06
N SER A 18 19.87 5.89 -70.15
CA SER A 18 19.64 5.39 -71.51
C SER A 18 20.48 4.14 -71.81
N SER A 19 20.37 3.07 -71.01
CA SER A 19 20.75 1.74 -71.47
C SER A 19 20.16 0.60 -70.62
N LYS A 20 19.31 -0.20 -71.28
CA LYS A 20 19.07 -1.64 -71.06
C LYS A 20 18.40 -2.06 -69.75
N LYS A 21 17.09 -2.30 -69.84
CA LYS A 21 16.49 -3.63 -70.15
C LYS A 21 14.99 -3.43 -70.29
N ASN A 22 14.37 -4.08 -71.27
CA ASN A 22 12.91 -4.21 -71.36
C ASN A 22 12.43 -4.82 -70.03
N LEU A 23 11.90 -3.98 -69.13
CA LEU A 23 11.19 -4.43 -67.95
C LEU A 23 9.93 -5.12 -68.49
N THR A 24 9.94 -6.44 -68.50
CA THR A 24 8.70 -7.21 -68.58
C THR A 24 7.93 -6.87 -67.30
N GLU A 25 6.77 -6.23 -67.50
CA GLU A 25 6.12 -5.31 -66.56
C GLU A 25 5.77 -5.90 -65.18
N PRO A 26 5.72 -5.04 -64.16
CA PRO A 26 4.40 -4.66 -63.61
C PRO A 26 4.12 -3.14 -63.45
N PHE A 27 5.05 -2.23 -63.77
CA PHE A 27 4.79 -0.78 -63.84
C PHE A 27 5.69 -0.09 -64.86
N ASN A 28 5.10 0.66 -65.79
CA ASN A 28 5.84 1.30 -66.87
C ASN A 28 6.17 2.76 -66.51
N VAL A 29 7.45 3.03 -66.24
CA VAL A 29 7.94 4.35 -65.79
C VAL A 29 7.70 5.45 -66.83
N ALA A 30 7.58 5.08 -68.12
CA ALA A 30 7.37 6.03 -69.21
C ALA A 30 5.95 6.63 -69.22
N THR A 31 4.92 5.91 -68.76
CA THR A 31 3.50 6.29 -68.92
C THR A 31 2.87 6.94 -67.69
N HIS A 32 3.48 6.85 -66.50
CA HIS A 32 2.87 7.28 -65.23
C HIS A 32 3.55 8.49 -64.58
N SER A 33 2.83 9.28 -63.77
CA SER A 33 3.42 10.44 -63.05
C SER A 33 4.31 10.01 -61.88
N ASP A 34 5.19 10.89 -61.40
CA ASP A 34 6.03 10.64 -60.22
C ASP A 34 5.20 10.30 -58.97
N GLU A 35 4.04 10.93 -58.82
CA GLU A 35 3.08 10.63 -57.75
C GLU A 35 2.50 9.21 -57.86
N GLN A 36 2.18 8.75 -59.08
CA GLN A 36 1.70 7.38 -59.31
C GLN A 36 2.79 6.34 -59.06
N LEU A 37 4.05 6.66 -59.36
CA LEU A 37 5.20 5.81 -59.06
C LEU A 37 5.44 5.68 -57.55
N GLN A 38 5.32 6.79 -56.80
CA GLN A 38 5.41 6.77 -55.33
C GLN A 38 4.22 6.04 -54.68
N MET A 39 3.00 6.22 -55.19
CA MET A 39 1.82 5.48 -54.74
C MET A 39 1.94 3.98 -55.03
N TYR A 40 2.48 3.62 -56.18
CA TYR A 40 2.75 2.22 -56.52
C TYR A 40 3.80 1.59 -55.58
N LYS A 41 4.88 2.31 -55.27
CA LYS A 41 5.88 1.91 -54.26
C LYS A 41 5.21 1.73 -52.88
N CYS A 42 4.35 2.65 -52.44
CA CYS A 42 3.60 2.53 -51.18
C CYS A 42 2.65 1.33 -51.14
N ASN A 43 1.91 1.10 -52.23
CA ASN A 43 0.94 0.02 -52.32
C ASN A 43 1.61 -1.35 -52.32
N ILE A 44 2.76 -1.51 -52.98
CA ILE A 44 3.51 -2.78 -52.91
C ILE A 44 4.03 -3.01 -51.50
N LEU A 45 4.61 -1.99 -50.85
CA LEU A 45 5.16 -2.15 -49.51
C LEU A 45 4.08 -2.44 -48.47
N SER A 46 2.95 -1.73 -48.52
CA SER A 46 1.80 -2.01 -47.65
C SER A 46 1.22 -3.40 -47.91
N TYR A 47 1.13 -3.84 -49.17
CA TYR A 47 0.67 -5.20 -49.50
C TYR A 47 1.62 -6.26 -48.93
N ILE A 48 2.94 -6.09 -49.09
CA ILE A 48 3.93 -7.00 -48.50
C ILE A 48 3.79 -7.02 -46.96
N ASN A 49 3.58 -5.88 -46.32
CA ASN A 49 3.37 -5.80 -44.87
C ASN A 49 2.11 -6.54 -44.42
N ILE A 50 0.98 -6.39 -45.13
CA ILE A 50 -0.27 -7.08 -44.81
C ILE A 50 -0.09 -8.60 -44.89
N TRP A 51 0.62 -9.09 -45.91
CA TRP A 51 0.87 -10.52 -46.08
C TRP A 51 1.77 -11.08 -44.99
N LEU A 52 2.89 -10.41 -44.70
CA LEU A 52 3.82 -10.83 -43.64
C LEU A 52 3.21 -10.72 -42.23
N SER A 53 2.25 -9.83 -42.04
CA SER A 53 1.52 -9.67 -40.77
C SER A 53 0.31 -10.60 -40.62
N SER A 54 -0.07 -11.34 -41.67
CA SER A 54 -1.31 -12.12 -41.64
C SER A 54 -1.19 -13.34 -40.71
N PRO A 55 -2.17 -13.57 -39.81
CA PRO A 55 -2.09 -14.65 -38.82
C PRO A 55 -2.07 -16.05 -39.46
N ALA A 56 -2.71 -16.20 -40.63
CA ALA A 56 -2.70 -17.43 -41.41
C ALA A 56 -1.32 -17.75 -42.03
N PHE A 57 -0.56 -16.72 -42.43
CA PHE A 57 0.80 -16.91 -42.92
C PHE A 57 1.75 -17.24 -41.77
N ILE A 58 1.60 -16.56 -40.62
CA ILE A 58 2.42 -16.83 -39.42
C ILE A 58 2.20 -18.26 -38.92
N SER A 59 0.95 -18.75 -38.88
CA SER A 59 0.65 -20.14 -38.48
C SER A 59 1.23 -21.16 -39.45
N GLN A 60 1.12 -20.90 -40.76
CA GLN A 60 1.71 -21.77 -41.78
C GLN A 60 3.24 -21.79 -41.72
N VAL A 61 3.88 -20.67 -41.37
CA VAL A 61 5.34 -20.62 -41.21
C VAL A 61 5.81 -21.39 -39.96
N ALA A 62 5.00 -21.40 -38.89
CA ALA A 62 5.29 -22.16 -37.68
C ALA A 62 5.13 -23.69 -37.85
N GLU A 63 4.30 -24.14 -38.79
CA GLU A 63 4.04 -25.56 -39.08
C GLU A 63 5.06 -26.19 -40.06
N LEU A 64 6.07 -25.45 -40.52
CA LEU A 64 7.04 -25.92 -41.52
C LEU A 64 8.19 -26.74 -40.94
N ASP A 65 8.61 -27.77 -41.68
CA ASP A 65 9.76 -28.61 -41.38
C ASP A 65 11.10 -27.82 -41.32
N THR A 66 12.05 -28.29 -40.49
CA THR A 66 13.39 -27.68 -40.27
C THR A 66 14.18 -27.38 -41.55
N LYS A 67 14.01 -28.19 -42.61
CA LYS A 67 14.65 -27.97 -43.92
C LYS A 67 13.98 -26.85 -44.73
N ALA A 68 12.67 -26.68 -44.59
CA ALA A 68 11.92 -25.61 -45.23
C ALA A 68 12.19 -24.25 -44.54
N LEU A 69 12.33 -24.27 -43.21
CA LEU A 69 12.77 -23.13 -42.41
C LEU A 69 14.14 -22.59 -42.88
N HIS A 70 15.15 -23.45 -43.06
CA HIS A 70 16.46 -23.03 -43.59
C HIS A 70 16.43 -22.41 -45.00
N ASN A 71 15.50 -22.84 -45.86
CA ASN A 71 15.33 -22.24 -47.19
C ASN A 71 14.59 -20.91 -47.13
N LEU A 72 13.69 -20.74 -46.16
CA LEU A 72 13.01 -19.49 -45.88
C LEU A 72 13.94 -18.47 -45.22
N GLU A 73 14.82 -18.90 -44.33
CA GLU A 73 15.87 -18.06 -43.70
C GLU A 73 16.68 -17.30 -44.75
N LYS A 74 17.23 -18.00 -45.76
CA LYS A 74 17.98 -17.36 -46.86
C LYS A 74 17.15 -16.36 -47.66
N LYS A 75 15.84 -16.60 -47.81
CA LYS A 75 14.94 -15.69 -48.51
C LYS A 75 14.57 -14.48 -47.66
N TYR A 76 14.40 -14.66 -46.35
CA TYR A 76 14.21 -13.58 -45.40
C TYR A 76 15.47 -12.73 -45.28
N GLU A 77 16.67 -13.33 -45.25
CA GLU A 77 17.96 -12.62 -45.31
C GLU A 77 18.06 -11.74 -46.56
N LEU A 78 17.81 -12.31 -47.75
CA LEU A 78 17.85 -11.56 -49.01
C LEU A 78 16.80 -10.43 -49.05
N LEU A 79 15.63 -10.69 -48.49
CA LEU A 79 14.56 -9.70 -48.42
C LEU A 79 14.95 -8.58 -47.45
N LEU A 80 15.54 -8.91 -46.31
CA LEU A 80 16.02 -7.94 -45.32
C LEU A 80 17.20 -7.12 -45.87
N GLU A 81 18.20 -7.75 -46.47
CA GLU A 81 19.30 -7.06 -47.16
C GLU A 81 18.79 -6.11 -48.24
N SER A 82 17.86 -6.56 -49.08
CA SER A 82 17.28 -5.68 -50.12
C SER A 82 16.44 -4.54 -49.53
N THR A 83 15.76 -4.74 -48.41
CA THR A 83 15.02 -3.67 -47.71
C THR A 83 15.97 -2.66 -47.05
N LEU A 84 17.09 -3.12 -46.46
CA LEU A 84 18.11 -2.25 -45.87
C LEU A 84 18.89 -1.48 -46.93
N HIS A 85 19.24 -2.13 -48.04
CA HIS A 85 19.87 -1.47 -49.19
C HIS A 85 18.94 -0.43 -49.80
N TYR A 86 17.64 -0.72 -49.86
CA TYR A 86 16.63 0.23 -50.34
C TYR A 86 16.43 1.42 -49.37
N LEU A 87 16.43 1.16 -48.05
CA LEU A 87 16.44 2.21 -47.02
C LEU A 87 17.70 3.11 -47.14
N GLN A 88 18.87 2.53 -47.38
CA GLN A 88 20.12 3.26 -47.59
C GLN A 88 20.10 4.06 -48.91
N HIS A 89 19.52 3.51 -49.99
CA HIS A 89 19.37 4.22 -51.27
C HIS A 89 18.43 5.41 -51.18
N LEU A 90 17.24 5.24 -50.58
CA LEU A 90 16.27 6.31 -50.35
C LEU A 90 16.84 7.44 -49.46
N ARG A 91 17.79 7.10 -48.59
CA ARG A 91 18.51 8.06 -47.77
C ARG A 91 19.53 8.87 -48.59
N ASN A 92 20.30 8.21 -49.46
CA ASN A 92 21.26 8.91 -50.31
C ASN A 92 20.55 9.81 -51.33
N SER A 93 19.38 9.40 -51.86
CA SER A 93 18.62 10.22 -52.81
C SER A 93 17.96 11.45 -52.19
N LYS A 94 17.52 11.40 -50.92
CA LYS A 94 17.06 12.59 -50.18
C LYS A 94 18.15 13.65 -49.92
N SER A 95 19.43 13.28 -49.99
CA SER A 95 20.54 14.23 -49.76
C SER A 95 20.89 15.09 -50.98
N VAL A 96 20.34 14.80 -52.17
CA VAL A 96 20.70 15.46 -53.44
C VAL A 96 19.63 16.44 -53.94
N ASP A 97 18.35 16.28 -53.58
CA ASP A 97 17.25 17.13 -54.06
C ASP A 97 16.74 18.09 -52.96
N THR A 98 17.30 19.30 -52.90
CA THR A 98 16.85 20.41 -52.01
C THR A 98 15.68 21.22 -52.57
N ASP A 99 14.69 20.60 -53.23
CA ASP A 99 13.49 21.30 -53.73
C ASP A 99 12.20 20.75 -53.09
N GLU A 100 11.68 21.54 -52.15
CA GLU A 100 10.72 21.25 -51.09
C GLU A 100 9.26 20.90 -51.47
N LYS A 101 8.88 20.50 -52.70
CA LYS A 101 7.43 20.44 -53.03
C LYS A 101 6.81 19.19 -53.67
N ASN A 102 7.53 18.12 -53.98
CA ASN A 102 6.94 17.01 -54.78
C ASN A 102 7.08 15.56 -54.28
N THR A 103 7.29 15.27 -52.98
CA THR A 103 7.32 13.87 -52.50
C THR A 103 6.43 13.65 -51.25
N ARG A 104 5.12 13.60 -51.46
CA ARG A 104 4.09 13.49 -50.40
C ARG A 104 3.97 12.12 -49.72
N PHE A 105 4.79 11.13 -50.07
CA PHE A 105 4.70 9.80 -49.44
C PHE A 105 6.01 9.40 -48.77
N ASN A 106 6.04 9.50 -47.44
CA ASN A 106 7.15 9.01 -46.63
C ASN A 106 7.10 7.46 -46.64
N LEU A 107 7.92 6.83 -47.48
CA LEU A 107 8.03 5.35 -47.60
C LEU A 107 8.73 4.70 -46.38
N PHE A 108 9.38 5.51 -45.54
CA PHE A 108 10.16 5.06 -44.39
C PHE A 108 9.36 4.21 -43.39
N PRO A 109 8.18 4.62 -42.90
CA PRO A 109 7.40 3.84 -41.92
C PRO A 109 7.00 2.45 -42.44
N LEU A 110 6.58 2.36 -43.70
CA LEU A 110 6.21 1.10 -44.34
C LEU A 110 7.40 0.16 -44.49
N LEU A 111 8.58 0.68 -44.83
CA LEU A 111 9.81 -0.12 -44.87
C LEU A 111 10.24 -0.59 -43.49
N PHE A 112 10.03 0.20 -42.44
CA PHE A 112 10.31 -0.21 -41.07
C PHE A 112 9.34 -1.25 -40.54
N GLU A 113 8.05 -1.14 -40.85
CA GLU A 113 7.06 -2.21 -40.60
C GLU A 113 7.46 -3.50 -41.30
N LEU A 114 7.94 -3.41 -42.54
CA LEU A 114 8.41 -4.56 -43.30
C LEU A 114 9.61 -5.22 -42.63
N VAL A 115 10.60 -4.42 -42.19
CA VAL A 115 11.74 -4.91 -41.40
C VAL A 115 11.28 -5.52 -40.08
N GLY A 116 10.29 -4.93 -39.40
CA GLY A 116 9.71 -5.46 -38.16
C GLY A 116 9.00 -6.81 -38.35
N ASN A 117 8.18 -6.93 -39.39
CA ASN A 117 7.42 -8.15 -39.72
C ASN A 117 8.32 -9.28 -40.24
N VAL A 118 9.38 -8.95 -40.99
CA VAL A 118 10.38 -9.95 -41.37
C VAL A 118 11.19 -10.37 -40.15
N ASN A 119 11.55 -9.42 -39.28
CA ASN A 119 12.27 -9.74 -38.06
C ASN A 119 11.46 -10.61 -37.12
N SER A 120 10.15 -10.39 -36.92
CA SER A 120 9.30 -11.24 -36.06
C SER A 120 9.29 -12.70 -36.51
N LEU A 121 9.41 -12.95 -37.82
CA LEU A 121 9.41 -14.27 -38.44
C LEU A 121 10.78 -14.96 -38.47
N LEU A 122 11.88 -14.25 -38.17
CA LEU A 122 13.24 -14.82 -38.21
C LEU A 122 13.62 -15.61 -36.94
N PRO A 123 14.37 -16.72 -37.08
CA PRO A 123 15.01 -17.42 -35.97
C PRO A 123 15.93 -16.52 -35.13
N CYS A 124 16.08 -16.84 -33.84
CA CYS A 124 16.78 -16.01 -32.84
C CYS A 124 18.21 -15.61 -33.25
N SER A 125 19.00 -16.55 -33.78
CA SER A 125 20.40 -16.35 -34.15
C SER A 125 20.61 -15.33 -35.29
N LEU A 126 19.73 -15.34 -36.29
CA LEU A 126 19.76 -14.40 -37.43
C LEU A 126 19.22 -13.03 -37.05
N PHE A 127 18.16 -13.00 -36.24
CA PHE A 127 17.62 -11.76 -35.68
C PHE A 127 18.69 -10.96 -34.93
N ILE A 128 19.48 -11.61 -34.08
CA ILE A 128 20.55 -10.95 -33.30
C ILE A 128 21.61 -10.33 -34.21
N ARG A 129 21.99 -11.01 -35.30
CA ARG A 129 22.97 -10.50 -36.27
C ARG A 129 22.42 -9.27 -37.01
N VAL A 130 21.17 -9.32 -37.44
CA VAL A 130 20.50 -8.19 -38.12
C VAL A 130 20.39 -6.98 -37.20
N VAL A 131 19.99 -7.18 -35.94
CA VAL A 131 19.93 -6.10 -34.94
C VAL A 131 21.32 -5.51 -34.68
N HIS A 132 22.38 -6.33 -34.62
CA HIS A 132 23.75 -5.83 -34.49
C HIS A 132 24.15 -4.90 -35.65
N HIS A 133 23.83 -5.27 -36.89
CA HIS A 133 24.09 -4.42 -38.06
C HIS A 133 23.26 -3.12 -38.04
N LEU A 134 21.99 -3.21 -37.65
CA LEU A 134 21.10 -2.05 -37.54
C LEU A 134 21.55 -1.05 -36.47
N LEU A 135 22.06 -1.54 -35.34
CA LEU A 135 22.61 -0.70 -34.26
C LEU A 135 23.89 0.03 -34.66
N CYS A 136 24.64 -0.51 -35.62
CA CYS A 136 25.87 0.12 -36.12
C CYS A 136 25.59 1.26 -37.12
N ASN A 137 24.36 1.43 -37.58
CA ASN A 137 23.99 2.49 -38.53
C ASN A 137 24.07 3.88 -37.87
N PRO A 138 24.43 4.94 -38.62
CA PRO A 138 24.65 6.28 -38.06
C PRO A 138 23.35 7.03 -37.67
N GLU A 139 22.17 6.55 -38.07
CA GLU A 139 20.90 7.27 -37.87
C GLU A 139 20.21 6.88 -36.56
N VAL A 140 19.86 7.89 -35.76
CA VAL A 140 19.24 7.73 -34.43
C VAL A 140 17.88 7.03 -34.55
N VAL A 141 17.05 7.37 -35.55
CA VAL A 141 15.72 6.78 -35.75
C VAL A 141 15.80 5.27 -36.02
N ILE A 142 16.80 4.85 -36.81
CA ILE A 142 17.04 3.43 -37.12
C ILE A 142 17.54 2.68 -35.88
N GLN A 143 18.42 3.30 -35.09
CA GLN A 143 18.87 2.72 -33.82
C GLN A 143 17.71 2.54 -32.85
N THR A 144 16.91 3.59 -32.61
CA THR A 144 15.76 3.52 -31.70
C THR A 144 14.78 2.43 -32.12
N LYS A 145 14.43 2.35 -33.41
CA LYS A 145 13.48 1.34 -33.89
C LYS A 145 14.05 -0.08 -33.85
N ALA A 146 15.34 -0.26 -34.11
CA ALA A 146 16.00 -1.55 -33.96
C ALA A 146 16.05 -1.99 -32.49
N ILE A 147 16.22 -1.05 -31.56
CA ILE A 147 16.18 -1.30 -30.12
C ILE A 147 14.74 -1.62 -29.66
N GLU A 148 13.72 -0.96 -30.19
CA GLU A 148 12.31 -1.28 -29.93
C GLU A 148 11.93 -2.69 -30.42
N LEU A 149 12.45 -3.09 -31.58
CA LEU A 149 12.27 -4.46 -32.10
C LEU A 149 13.00 -5.49 -31.23
N LEU A 150 14.18 -5.12 -30.73
CA LEU A 150 14.91 -5.96 -29.77
C LEU A 150 14.15 -6.09 -28.46
N SER A 151 13.61 -4.99 -27.90
CA SER A 151 12.86 -5.03 -26.65
C SER A 151 11.55 -5.82 -26.78
N SER A 152 10.79 -5.65 -27.86
CA SER A 152 9.54 -6.39 -28.06
C SER A 152 9.77 -7.89 -28.20
N LYS A 153 10.80 -8.31 -28.94
CA LYS A 153 11.17 -9.74 -29.01
C LYS A 153 11.66 -10.30 -27.67
N LEU A 154 12.48 -9.54 -26.93
CA LEU A 154 12.95 -9.97 -25.61
C LEU A 154 11.83 -10.01 -24.55
N GLU A 155 10.74 -9.28 -24.74
CA GLU A 155 9.54 -9.38 -23.89
C GLU A 155 8.68 -10.58 -24.23
N GLN A 156 8.36 -10.76 -25.52
CA GLN A 156 7.35 -11.73 -25.97
C GLN A 156 7.89 -13.17 -26.08
N GLN A 157 9.20 -13.34 -26.28
CA GLN A 157 9.81 -14.62 -26.68
C GLN A 157 11.01 -15.04 -25.80
N GLN A 158 10.90 -14.85 -24.47
CA GLN A 158 11.97 -15.15 -23.51
C GLN A 158 12.44 -16.61 -23.54
N GLU A 159 11.54 -17.55 -23.84
CA GLU A 159 11.79 -19.00 -23.82
C GLU A 159 12.47 -19.52 -25.10
N LEU A 160 12.50 -18.73 -26.18
CA LEU A 160 13.06 -19.13 -27.48
C LEU A 160 14.58 -18.91 -27.58
N PHE A 161 15.19 -18.20 -26.62
CA PHE A 161 16.63 -17.97 -26.59
C PHE A 161 17.33 -19.13 -25.84
N GLN A 162 18.01 -19.99 -26.60
CA GLN A 162 18.79 -21.11 -26.05
C GLN A 162 20.24 -20.70 -25.74
N ASP A 163 20.99 -21.57 -25.05
CA ASP A 163 22.36 -21.28 -24.60
C ASP A 163 23.34 -20.88 -25.71
N GLU A 164 23.09 -21.31 -26.95
CA GLU A 164 23.89 -20.94 -28.13
C GLU A 164 23.73 -19.45 -28.52
N ASP A 165 22.56 -18.86 -28.29
CA ASP A 165 22.26 -17.46 -28.60
C ASP A 165 22.77 -16.49 -27.52
N HIS A 166 23.18 -17.01 -26.36
CA HIS A 166 23.73 -16.17 -25.28
C HIS A 166 25.06 -15.52 -25.68
N ALA A 167 25.85 -16.18 -26.53
CA ALA A 167 27.12 -15.65 -27.03
C ALA A 167 26.91 -14.51 -28.04
N SER A 168 25.86 -14.57 -28.86
CA SER A 168 25.52 -13.55 -29.86
C SER A 168 24.80 -12.36 -29.21
N LEU A 169 23.89 -12.59 -28.26
CA LEU A 169 23.29 -11.51 -27.45
C LEU A 169 24.35 -10.73 -26.64
N LYS A 170 25.39 -11.41 -26.16
CA LYS A 170 26.55 -10.76 -25.52
C LYS A 170 27.30 -9.80 -26.44
N GLN A 171 27.27 -10.01 -27.76
CA GLN A 171 27.91 -9.09 -28.71
C GLN A 171 27.14 -7.77 -28.83
N LEU A 172 25.83 -7.77 -28.59
CA LEU A 172 24.97 -6.57 -28.60
C LEU A 172 25.25 -5.60 -27.44
N LEU A 173 25.88 -6.05 -26.35
CA LEU A 173 26.24 -5.19 -25.21
C LEU A 173 27.17 -4.03 -25.60
N ARG A 174 28.12 -4.26 -26.51
CA ARG A 174 29.08 -3.22 -26.92
C ARG A 174 28.42 -2.10 -27.75
N PRO A 175 27.63 -2.41 -28.80
CA PRO A 175 26.84 -1.42 -29.52
C PRO A 175 25.89 -0.62 -28.60
N LEU A 176 25.14 -1.29 -27.71
CA LEU A 176 24.20 -0.63 -26.81
C LEU A 176 24.90 0.32 -25.82
N LEU A 177 26.04 -0.10 -25.25
CA LEU A 177 26.86 0.78 -24.40
C LEU A 177 27.47 1.96 -25.18
N LYS A 178 27.71 1.82 -26.49
CA LYS A 178 28.18 2.92 -27.34
C LYS A 178 27.07 3.93 -27.61
N VAL A 179 25.83 3.48 -27.82
CA VAL A 179 24.65 4.35 -27.97
C VAL A 179 24.42 5.17 -26.69
N LEU A 180 24.60 4.56 -25.51
CA LEU A 180 24.47 5.25 -24.22
C LEU A 180 25.57 6.27 -23.94
N ARG A 181 26.79 6.06 -24.46
CA ARG A 181 27.94 6.96 -24.26
C ARG A 181 28.05 8.10 -25.27
N LYS A 182 27.29 8.06 -26.36
CA LYS A 182 27.26 9.17 -27.33
C LYS A 182 26.50 10.34 -26.70
N CYS A 183 27.21 11.16 -25.92
CA CYS A 183 26.94 12.59 -25.84
C CYS A 183 27.53 13.25 -27.08
N ASP A 184 26.86 14.29 -27.55
CA ASP A 184 27.31 15.23 -28.59
C ASP A 184 26.98 14.83 -30.04
N SER A 185 25.92 15.45 -30.58
CA SER A 185 26.05 16.51 -31.59
C SER A 185 24.65 16.97 -32.07
N GLU A 186 24.20 18.13 -31.57
CA GLU A 186 23.36 19.17 -32.22
C GLU A 186 22.19 18.80 -33.15
N SER A 187 21.69 17.57 -33.15
CA SER A 187 20.58 17.16 -34.02
C SER A 187 19.59 16.29 -33.25
N SER A 188 18.46 16.90 -32.90
CA SER A 188 17.28 16.33 -32.25
C SER A 188 17.48 15.75 -30.85
N GLU A 189 17.44 16.64 -29.85
CA GLU A 189 17.50 16.31 -28.41
C GLU A 189 16.48 15.21 -28.04
N GLU A 190 15.23 15.30 -28.50
CA GLU A 190 14.16 14.33 -28.18
C GLU A 190 14.42 12.90 -28.67
N TYR A 191 14.84 12.73 -29.93
CA TYR A 191 15.11 11.41 -30.49
C TYR A 191 16.37 10.78 -29.87
N SER A 192 17.36 11.59 -29.49
CA SER A 192 18.55 11.12 -28.78
C SER A 192 18.21 10.63 -27.36
N LEU A 193 17.29 11.32 -26.67
CA LEU A 193 16.80 10.94 -25.35
C LEU A 193 15.96 9.66 -25.41
N LEU A 194 15.06 9.55 -26.40
CA LEU A 194 14.27 8.34 -26.64
C LEU A 194 15.16 7.13 -26.96
N ASN A 195 16.21 7.32 -27.77
CA ASN A 195 17.19 6.28 -28.09
C ASN A 195 17.95 5.82 -26.84
N ARG A 196 18.34 6.74 -25.95
CA ARG A 196 18.98 6.39 -24.67
C ARG A 196 18.03 5.65 -23.73
N GLN A 197 16.76 6.07 -23.66
CA GLN A 197 15.73 5.42 -22.84
C GLN A 197 15.45 3.98 -23.32
N THR A 198 15.19 3.81 -24.62
CA THR A 198 14.97 2.49 -25.23
C THR A 198 16.22 1.62 -25.11
N ALA A 199 17.44 2.18 -25.25
CA ALA A 199 18.68 1.44 -25.03
C ALA A 199 18.82 0.92 -23.59
N LEU A 200 18.49 1.73 -22.58
CA LEU A 200 18.48 1.30 -21.18
C LEU A 200 17.43 0.22 -20.92
N TYR A 201 16.25 0.36 -21.52
CA TYR A 201 15.18 -0.61 -21.40
C TYR A 201 15.53 -1.96 -22.05
N ALA A 202 16.14 -1.92 -23.24
CA ALA A 202 16.66 -3.11 -23.88
C ALA A 202 17.78 -3.76 -23.05
N LEU A 203 18.66 -2.97 -22.42
CA LEU A 203 19.64 -3.51 -21.47
C LEU A 203 18.99 -4.12 -20.23
N HIS A 204 17.94 -3.51 -19.68
CA HIS A 204 17.14 -4.09 -18.60
C HIS A 204 16.62 -5.49 -19.01
N LEU A 205 16.00 -5.64 -20.19
CA LEU A 205 15.53 -6.93 -20.68
C LEU A 205 16.68 -7.93 -20.92
N LEU A 206 17.81 -7.45 -21.45
CA LEU A 206 19.02 -8.28 -21.67
C LEU A 206 19.61 -8.79 -20.34
N THR A 207 19.61 -7.96 -19.29
CA THR A 207 20.04 -8.37 -17.95
C THR A 207 19.12 -9.44 -17.36
N LYS A 208 17.82 -9.38 -17.66
CA LYS A 208 16.85 -10.39 -17.25
C LYS A 208 17.12 -11.76 -17.87
N VAL A 209 17.49 -11.80 -19.16
CA VAL A 209 17.72 -13.07 -19.88
C VAL A 209 19.13 -13.64 -19.59
N ILE A 210 20.15 -12.79 -19.50
CA ILE A 210 21.57 -13.24 -19.56
C ILE A 210 22.39 -12.84 -18.31
N GLY A 211 21.86 -11.96 -17.46
CA GLY A 211 22.60 -11.36 -16.36
C GLY A 211 23.24 -12.38 -15.41
N SER A 212 22.53 -13.47 -15.09
CA SER A 212 23.02 -14.53 -14.19
C SER A 212 24.18 -15.35 -14.78
N LYS A 213 24.32 -15.39 -16.12
CA LYS A 213 25.34 -16.22 -16.81
C LYS A 213 26.64 -15.47 -17.08
N TYR A 214 26.65 -14.13 -17.13
CA TYR A 214 27.86 -13.33 -17.43
C TYR A 214 28.02 -12.08 -16.54
N PRO A 215 28.23 -12.24 -15.23
CA PRO A 215 28.08 -11.13 -14.30
C PRO A 215 29.17 -10.06 -14.43
N THR A 216 30.42 -10.45 -14.74
CA THR A 216 31.56 -9.53 -14.96
C THR A 216 31.38 -8.51 -16.10
N LYS A 217 30.58 -8.82 -17.12
CA LYS A 217 30.32 -7.90 -18.26
C LYS A 217 29.21 -6.91 -17.91
N PHE A 218 28.21 -7.36 -17.16
CA PHE A 218 27.11 -6.51 -16.69
C PHE A 218 27.54 -5.56 -15.55
N LEU A 219 28.67 -5.81 -14.87
CA LEU A 219 29.30 -4.79 -14.00
C LEU A 219 29.69 -3.51 -14.76
N LYS A 220 30.03 -3.60 -16.06
CA LYS A 220 30.28 -2.40 -16.88
C LYS A 220 29.00 -1.64 -17.19
N VAL A 221 27.88 -2.35 -17.33
CA VAL A 221 26.56 -1.76 -17.50
C VAL A 221 26.13 -1.07 -16.21
N LEU A 222 26.36 -1.71 -15.05
CA LEU A 222 26.10 -1.15 -13.73
C LEU A 222 26.82 0.19 -13.49
N LYS A 223 28.10 0.31 -13.90
CA LYS A 223 28.83 1.58 -13.79
C LYS A 223 28.18 2.71 -14.59
N VAL A 224 27.77 2.41 -15.82
CA VAL A 224 27.15 3.39 -16.73
C VAL A 224 25.76 3.79 -16.22
N THR A 225 24.96 2.85 -15.68
CA THR A 225 23.68 3.20 -15.06
C THR A 225 23.86 4.05 -13.80
N ILE A 226 24.88 3.78 -12.98
CA ILE A 226 25.19 4.61 -11.81
C ILE A 226 25.64 6.03 -12.23
N GLU A 227 26.43 6.17 -13.29
CA GLU A 227 26.81 7.49 -13.85
C GLU A 227 25.57 8.26 -14.32
N ILE A 228 24.65 7.62 -15.04
CA ILE A 228 23.40 8.24 -15.50
C ILE A 228 22.53 8.67 -14.30
N LEU A 229 22.45 7.87 -13.24
CA LEU A 229 21.74 8.20 -12.00
C LEU A 229 22.40 9.33 -11.19
N LYS A 230 23.69 9.63 -11.43
CA LYS A 230 24.36 10.77 -10.78
C LYS A 230 24.08 12.09 -11.51
N HIS A 231 23.94 12.04 -12.83
CA HIS A 231 23.75 13.24 -13.64
C HIS A 231 22.32 13.80 -13.56
N ASN A 232 21.29 12.94 -13.39
CA ASN A 232 19.90 13.35 -13.15
C ASN A 232 19.34 14.39 -14.13
N ASP A 233 19.68 14.28 -15.40
CA ASP A 233 19.27 15.27 -16.40
C ASP A 233 17.78 15.18 -16.78
N ASN A 234 17.16 13.99 -16.70
CA ASN A 234 15.80 13.73 -17.19
C ASN A 234 15.07 12.63 -16.40
N GLU A 235 13.84 12.89 -15.97
CA GLU A 235 13.02 11.99 -15.15
C GLU A 235 12.80 10.61 -15.82
N ALA A 236 12.36 10.58 -17.08
CA ALA A 236 12.15 9.33 -17.81
C ALA A 236 13.43 8.48 -18.00
N LEU A 237 14.60 9.13 -18.09
CA LEU A 237 15.90 8.45 -18.11
C LEU A 237 16.24 7.87 -16.73
N THR A 238 15.99 8.62 -15.66
CA THR A 238 16.20 8.12 -14.29
C THR A 238 15.31 6.93 -13.97
N ILE A 239 14.04 6.91 -14.42
CA ILE A 239 13.13 5.76 -14.24
C ILE A 239 13.70 4.50 -14.91
N ASN A 240 14.09 4.60 -16.18
CA ASN A 240 14.64 3.45 -16.90
C ASN A 240 16.00 3.01 -16.35
N ALA A 241 16.81 3.95 -15.85
CA ALA A 241 18.06 3.64 -15.16
C ALA A 241 17.82 2.92 -13.82
N LEU A 242 16.82 3.34 -13.05
CA LEU A 242 16.37 2.66 -11.83
C LEU A 242 15.87 1.25 -12.16
N LEU A 243 14.94 1.07 -13.10
CA LEU A 243 14.45 -0.25 -13.50
C LEU A 243 15.59 -1.19 -13.98
N CYS A 244 16.57 -0.64 -14.69
CA CYS A 244 17.77 -1.39 -15.08
C CYS A 244 18.61 -1.78 -13.86
N LEU A 245 18.81 -0.85 -12.91
CA LEU A 245 19.50 -1.13 -11.64
C LEU A 245 18.78 -2.22 -10.84
N ALA A 246 17.44 -2.20 -10.78
CA ALA A 246 16.63 -3.22 -10.10
C ALA A 246 16.92 -4.62 -10.65
N GLN A 247 16.93 -4.74 -11.97
CA GLN A 247 17.16 -6.02 -12.66
C GLN A 247 18.62 -6.47 -12.62
N LEU A 248 19.56 -5.53 -12.62
CA LEU A 248 20.97 -5.82 -12.37
C LEU A 248 21.16 -6.39 -10.96
N CYS A 249 20.51 -5.80 -9.95
CA CYS A 249 20.59 -6.29 -8.58
C CYS A 249 20.02 -7.71 -8.43
N SER A 250 18.92 -8.02 -9.13
CA SER A 250 18.30 -9.35 -9.08
C SER A 250 19.08 -10.44 -9.84
N SER A 251 19.83 -10.06 -10.87
CA SER A 251 20.59 -11.02 -11.69
C SER A 251 22.02 -11.24 -11.19
N LEU A 252 22.63 -10.22 -10.57
CA LEU A 252 24.03 -10.25 -10.13
C LEU A 252 24.20 -10.57 -8.63
N ASN A 253 23.16 -10.37 -7.80
CA ASN A 253 23.16 -10.60 -6.35
C ASN A 253 24.44 -10.11 -5.65
N VAL A 254 25.33 -11.02 -5.24
CA VAL A 254 26.52 -10.75 -4.42
C VAL A 254 27.56 -9.88 -5.13
N GLU A 255 27.64 -9.93 -6.47
CA GLU A 255 28.65 -9.16 -7.22
C GLU A 255 28.40 -7.64 -7.24
N VAL A 256 27.20 -7.20 -6.84
CA VAL A 256 26.82 -5.78 -6.77
C VAL A 256 27.30 -5.11 -5.47
N LEU A 257 27.58 -5.89 -4.43
CA LEU A 257 27.95 -5.39 -3.09
C LEU A 257 29.05 -4.32 -3.06
N PRO A 258 30.15 -4.41 -3.83
CA PRO A 258 31.20 -3.38 -3.83
C PRO A 258 30.72 -1.99 -4.27
N TRP A 259 29.62 -1.93 -5.02
CA TRP A 259 29.06 -0.69 -5.57
C TRP A 259 27.91 -0.14 -4.71
N LEU A 260 27.44 -0.88 -3.70
CA LEU A 260 26.28 -0.53 -2.88
C LEU A 260 26.41 0.86 -2.24
N ASN A 261 27.57 1.18 -1.68
CA ASN A 261 27.85 2.47 -1.06
C ASN A 261 27.86 3.65 -2.06
N THR A 262 27.90 3.39 -3.36
CA THR A 262 27.91 4.45 -4.39
C THR A 262 26.52 4.82 -4.90
N PHE A 263 25.58 3.86 -4.95
CA PHE A 263 24.24 4.11 -5.48
C PHE A 263 23.16 4.22 -4.39
N MET A 264 23.31 3.56 -3.24
CA MET A 264 22.33 3.66 -2.15
C MET A 264 22.11 5.09 -1.65
N PRO A 265 23.15 5.94 -1.47
CA PRO A 265 22.94 7.33 -1.09
C PRO A 265 22.14 8.13 -2.12
N ILE A 266 22.25 7.78 -3.40
CA ILE A 266 21.50 8.44 -4.49
C ILE A 266 20.01 8.08 -4.38
N ILE A 267 19.71 6.79 -4.17
CA ILE A 267 18.33 6.31 -3.99
C ILE A 267 17.69 6.90 -2.73
N VAL A 268 18.44 6.93 -1.63
CA VAL A 268 17.98 7.57 -0.38
C VAL A 268 17.82 9.08 -0.54
N GLY A 269 18.69 9.73 -1.31
CA GLY A 269 18.55 11.15 -1.67
C GLY A 269 17.25 11.43 -2.42
N PHE A 270 16.91 10.60 -3.41
CA PHE A 270 15.62 10.73 -4.10
C PHE A 270 14.44 10.56 -3.16
N LEU A 271 14.49 9.58 -2.24
CA LEU A 271 13.45 9.38 -1.23
C LEU A 271 13.32 10.57 -0.25
N ALA A 272 14.41 11.30 0.01
CA ALA A 272 14.41 12.47 0.87
C ALA A 272 13.79 13.71 0.20
N ASP A 273 13.81 13.80 -1.13
CA ASP A 273 13.14 14.86 -1.90
C ASP A 273 11.65 14.54 -2.13
N TYR A 274 10.91 14.29 -1.03
CA TYR A 274 9.50 13.88 -1.08
C TYR A 274 8.58 14.87 -1.82
N LYS A 275 8.91 16.17 -1.85
CA LYS A 275 8.09 17.20 -2.50
C LYS A 275 8.08 17.09 -4.03
N THR A 276 9.20 16.67 -4.64
CA THR A 276 9.29 16.47 -6.09
C THR A 276 8.74 15.10 -6.50
N LEU A 277 8.78 14.13 -5.60
CA LEU A 277 8.22 12.79 -5.82
C LEU A 277 6.69 12.77 -5.92
N VAL A 278 6.00 13.59 -5.12
CA VAL A 278 4.53 13.72 -5.15
C VAL A 278 3.99 14.13 -6.53
N LEU A 279 4.83 14.80 -7.34
CA LEU A 279 4.45 15.25 -8.67
C LEU A 279 4.58 14.14 -9.73
N ASN A 280 5.37 13.09 -9.48
CA ASN A 280 5.77 12.10 -10.48
C ASN A 280 5.59 10.64 -10.01
N ASP A 281 4.39 10.11 -10.23
CA ASP A 281 3.99 8.72 -9.91
C ASP A 281 4.95 7.65 -10.49
N SER A 282 5.46 7.88 -11.69
CA SER A 282 6.33 6.94 -12.41
C SER A 282 7.73 6.85 -11.82
N LEU A 283 8.25 7.94 -11.23
CA LEU A 283 9.52 7.95 -10.49
C LEU A 283 9.40 7.14 -9.20
N ILE A 284 8.30 7.32 -8.45
CA ILE A 284 8.03 6.53 -7.25
C ILE A 284 7.97 5.05 -7.58
N LEU A 285 7.28 4.67 -8.67
CA LEU A 285 7.22 3.28 -9.10
C LEU A 285 8.63 2.73 -9.41
N GLY A 286 9.48 3.50 -10.09
CA GLY A 286 10.88 3.14 -10.35
C GLY A 286 11.72 2.96 -9.08
N ILE A 287 11.54 3.84 -8.09
CA ILE A 287 12.24 3.78 -6.80
C ILE A 287 11.74 2.59 -5.96
N VAL A 288 10.43 2.38 -5.87
CA VAL A 288 9.87 1.26 -5.09
C VAL A 288 10.26 -0.08 -5.71
N THR A 289 10.25 -0.20 -7.03
CA THR A 289 10.66 -1.44 -7.73
C THR A 289 12.15 -1.74 -7.56
N THR A 290 13.02 -0.72 -7.60
CA THR A 290 14.45 -0.89 -7.28
C THR A 290 14.65 -1.36 -5.86
N LEU A 291 14.06 -0.67 -4.88
CA LEU A 291 14.17 -1.06 -3.47
C LEU A 291 13.62 -2.46 -3.22
N PHE A 292 12.52 -2.83 -3.87
CA PHE A 292 11.92 -4.17 -3.75
C PHE A 292 12.92 -5.25 -4.18
N SER A 293 13.57 -5.04 -5.33
CA SER A 293 14.60 -5.96 -5.82
C SER A 293 15.84 -6.01 -4.93
N LEU A 294 16.23 -4.87 -4.33
CA LEU A 294 17.37 -4.78 -3.44
C LEU A 294 17.13 -5.54 -2.15
N ILE A 295 15.99 -5.34 -1.49
CA ILE A 295 15.68 -6.04 -0.24
C ILE A 295 15.48 -7.54 -0.51
N LYS A 296 14.86 -7.94 -1.62
CA LYS A 296 14.69 -9.36 -1.95
C LYS A 296 16.01 -10.13 -2.06
N ASN A 297 17.08 -9.47 -2.53
CA ASN A 297 18.34 -10.14 -2.86
C ASN A 297 19.51 -9.77 -1.93
N LEU A 298 19.44 -8.65 -1.21
CA LEU A 298 20.53 -8.06 -0.42
C LEU A 298 20.08 -7.60 0.99
N ASP A 299 18.94 -8.06 1.49
CA ASP A 299 18.39 -7.79 2.83
C ASP A 299 19.43 -7.60 3.96
N LYS A 300 20.37 -8.55 4.10
CA LYS A 300 21.38 -8.58 5.18
C LYS A 300 22.38 -7.44 5.14
N PHE A 301 22.58 -6.80 3.99
CA PHE A 301 23.59 -5.76 3.78
C PHE A 301 23.00 -4.35 3.81
N LEU A 302 21.67 -4.22 3.92
CA LEU A 302 20.98 -2.94 3.88
C LEU A 302 20.74 -2.33 5.27
N SER A 303 21.18 -2.97 6.36
CA SER A 303 20.84 -2.59 7.74
C SER A 303 21.12 -1.12 8.08
N SER A 304 22.18 -0.51 7.52
CA SER A 304 22.53 0.90 7.76
C SER A 304 21.62 1.90 7.02
N TYR A 305 20.98 1.47 5.94
CA TYR A 305 20.11 2.30 5.11
C TYR A 305 18.62 2.05 5.39
N MET A 306 18.29 0.98 6.13
CA MET A 306 16.92 0.63 6.48
C MET A 306 16.12 1.76 7.14
N PRO A 307 16.66 2.55 8.10
CA PRO A 307 15.90 3.64 8.69
C PRO A 307 15.43 4.65 7.64
N SER A 308 16.32 5.09 6.74
CA SER A 308 16.01 6.07 5.69
C SER A 308 15.06 5.53 4.61
N ILE A 309 15.14 4.23 4.31
CA ILE A 309 14.21 3.57 3.38
C ILE A 309 12.81 3.52 4.00
N ILE A 310 12.72 3.14 5.29
CA ILE A 310 11.44 3.06 6.01
C ILE A 310 10.82 4.45 6.14
N THR A 311 11.58 5.49 6.50
CA THR A 311 11.04 6.86 6.60
C THR A 311 10.47 7.35 5.27
N GLY A 312 11.25 7.26 4.18
CA GLY A 312 10.80 7.73 2.87
C GLY A 312 9.53 7.02 2.39
N ILE A 313 9.44 5.70 2.60
CA ILE A 313 8.30 4.91 2.14
C ILE A 313 7.06 5.12 3.03
N CYS A 314 7.25 5.31 4.34
CA CYS A 314 6.15 5.65 5.23
C CYS A 314 5.57 7.03 4.90
N VAL A 315 6.41 8.04 4.62
CA VAL A 315 5.97 9.38 4.21
C VAL A 315 5.22 9.34 2.88
N LEU A 316 5.75 8.64 1.88
CA LEU A 316 5.08 8.48 0.58
C LEU A 316 3.73 7.75 0.74
N SER A 317 3.69 6.65 1.49
CA SER A 317 2.44 5.92 1.68
C SER A 317 1.37 6.72 2.44
N ALA A 318 1.75 7.59 3.38
CA ALA A 318 0.82 8.51 4.05
C ALA A 318 0.19 9.52 3.09
N GLN A 319 0.99 10.11 2.21
CA GLN A 319 0.51 11.10 1.24
C GLN A 319 -0.39 10.47 0.17
N TYR A 320 -0.09 9.24 -0.25
CA TYR A 320 -0.87 8.52 -1.27
C TYR A 320 -2.11 7.80 -0.73
N LEU A 321 -2.19 7.57 0.59
CA LEU A 321 -3.42 7.10 1.26
C LEU A 321 -4.59 8.08 1.05
N GLU A 322 -4.32 9.37 0.86
CA GLU A 322 -5.36 10.39 0.62
C GLU A 322 -5.79 10.47 -0.86
N VAL A 323 -4.99 9.96 -1.81
CA VAL A 323 -5.16 10.22 -3.25
C VAL A 323 -5.77 9.04 -4.03
N ASN A 324 -6.09 7.90 -3.40
CA ASN A 324 -6.80 6.76 -4.02
C ASN A 324 -6.21 6.28 -5.38
N LYS A 325 -4.88 6.34 -5.56
CA LYS A 325 -4.22 5.72 -6.73
C LYS A 325 -3.91 4.24 -6.42
N SER A 326 -4.76 3.33 -6.93
CA SER A 326 -4.74 1.90 -6.61
C SER A 326 -3.41 1.19 -6.88
N ILE A 327 -2.79 1.46 -8.03
CA ILE A 327 -1.60 0.71 -8.48
C ILE A 327 -0.36 1.01 -7.62
N LEU A 328 -0.15 2.27 -7.26
CA LEU A 328 0.97 2.67 -6.40
C LEU A 328 0.77 2.17 -4.97
N PHE A 329 -0.47 2.24 -4.46
CA PHE A 329 -0.80 1.72 -3.14
C PHE A 329 -0.57 0.20 -3.05
N GLU A 330 -0.97 -0.57 -4.07
CA GLU A 330 -0.71 -2.02 -4.14
C GLU A 330 0.78 -2.35 -4.18
N LYS A 331 1.60 -1.54 -4.88
CA LYS A 331 3.06 -1.75 -4.90
C LYS A 331 3.73 -1.35 -3.58
N LEU A 332 3.26 -0.29 -2.94
CA LEU A 332 3.72 0.13 -1.62
C LEU A 332 3.33 -0.90 -0.55
N SER A 333 2.11 -1.44 -0.59
CA SER A 333 1.68 -2.50 0.33
C SER A 333 2.43 -3.82 0.06
N ALA A 334 2.69 -4.18 -1.21
CA ALA A 334 3.55 -5.31 -1.54
C ALA A 334 4.97 -5.12 -1.02
N PHE A 335 5.49 -3.89 -1.04
CA PHE A 335 6.80 -3.57 -0.48
C PHE A 335 6.81 -3.64 1.05
N GLN A 336 5.76 -3.15 1.72
CA GLN A 336 5.59 -3.29 3.18
C GLN A 336 5.58 -4.77 3.59
N ASN A 337 4.87 -5.62 2.83
CA ASN A 337 4.85 -7.07 3.02
C ASN A 337 6.23 -7.72 2.77
N LEU A 338 7.02 -7.19 1.83
CA LEU A 338 8.38 -7.67 1.59
C LEU A 338 9.33 -7.26 2.73
N LEU A 339 9.18 -6.07 3.29
CA LEU A 339 9.93 -5.66 4.49
C LEU A 339 9.61 -6.56 5.69
N SER A 340 8.32 -6.86 5.90
CA SER A 340 7.89 -7.71 7.01
C SER A 340 8.33 -9.17 6.83
N SER A 341 8.28 -9.73 5.63
CA SER A 341 8.73 -11.12 5.39
C SER A 341 10.25 -11.27 5.28
N GLY A 342 10.95 -10.32 4.66
CA GLY A 342 12.36 -10.48 4.27
C GLY A 342 13.39 -10.09 5.33
N VAL A 343 13.11 -9.10 6.19
CA VAL A 343 14.13 -8.53 7.09
C VAL A 343 14.09 -9.19 8.47
N ASP A 344 15.25 -9.48 9.07
CA ASP A 344 15.32 -10.00 10.45
C ASP A 344 14.63 -9.07 11.46
N LEU A 345 13.88 -9.64 12.42
CA LEU A 345 13.08 -8.89 13.40
C LEU A 345 13.90 -7.82 14.13
N ARG A 346 15.13 -8.14 14.56
CA ARG A 346 15.99 -7.22 15.31
C ARG A 346 16.44 -6.01 14.49
N ILE A 347 16.77 -6.22 13.22
CA ILE A 347 17.21 -5.16 12.31
C ILE A 347 16.03 -4.23 12.01
N LEU A 348 14.86 -4.82 11.73
CA LEU A 348 13.65 -4.06 11.48
C LEU A 348 13.24 -3.23 12.70
N LEU A 349 13.23 -3.84 13.89
CA LEU A 349 12.89 -3.16 15.14
C LEU A 349 13.78 -1.95 15.42
N LYS A 350 15.11 -2.12 15.31
CA LYS A 350 16.06 -1.01 15.48
C LYS A 350 15.83 0.11 14.44
N SER A 351 15.54 -0.26 13.20
CA SER A 351 15.28 0.71 12.12
C SER A 351 13.97 1.46 12.30
N ILE A 352 12.95 0.80 12.84
CA ILE A 352 11.68 1.41 13.21
C ILE A 352 11.88 2.40 14.37
N GLU A 353 12.67 2.06 15.38
CA GLU A 353 12.98 2.96 16.51
C GLU A 353 13.71 4.22 16.05
N GLU A 354 14.71 4.08 15.16
CA GLU A 354 15.46 5.22 14.61
C GLU A 354 14.63 6.09 13.65
N SER A 355 13.64 5.50 12.95
CA SER A 355 12.80 6.21 11.97
C SER A 355 11.62 6.95 12.59
N TYR A 356 11.09 6.47 13.72
CA TYR A 356 9.94 7.08 14.40
C TYR A 356 10.06 8.58 14.69
N PRO A 357 11.14 9.11 15.31
CA PRO A 357 11.26 10.54 15.58
C PRO A 357 11.35 11.38 14.30
N GLN A 358 11.96 10.84 13.23
CA GLN A 358 12.06 11.51 11.94
C GLN A 358 10.68 11.61 11.26
N ILE A 359 9.89 10.55 11.34
CA ILE A 359 8.53 10.50 10.79
C ILE A 359 7.63 11.50 11.51
N ILE A 360 7.68 11.54 12.84
CA ILE A 360 6.89 12.50 13.62
C ILE A 360 7.22 13.94 13.21
N ALA A 361 8.49 14.27 12.95
CA ALA A 361 8.86 15.63 12.56
C ALA A 361 8.34 16.04 11.16
N ILE A 362 8.10 15.08 10.26
CA ILE A 362 7.70 15.34 8.86
C ILE A 362 6.17 15.25 8.70
N ASP A 363 5.60 14.10 9.05
CA ASP A 363 4.16 13.83 8.95
C ASP A 363 3.74 12.74 9.96
N HIS A 364 2.90 13.12 10.91
CA HIS A 364 2.39 12.20 11.93
C HIS A 364 1.56 11.05 11.35
N LYS A 365 0.92 11.22 10.18
CA LYS A 365 0.10 10.17 9.54
C LYS A 365 0.95 9.02 9.00
N ALA A 366 2.23 9.27 8.70
CA ALA A 366 3.17 8.24 8.24
C ALA A 366 3.54 7.19 9.29
N VAL A 367 3.12 7.40 10.55
CA VAL A 367 3.18 6.35 11.58
C VAL A 367 2.22 5.18 11.27
N ILE A 368 1.11 5.41 10.54
CA ILE A 368 0.16 4.33 10.19
C ILE A 368 0.83 3.24 9.32
N PRO A 369 1.47 3.56 8.18
CA PRO A 369 2.28 2.61 7.43
C PRO A 369 3.36 1.91 8.26
N LEU A 370 4.06 2.65 9.14
CA LEU A 370 5.11 2.10 10.01
C LEU A 370 4.56 1.01 10.93
N MET A 371 3.41 1.28 11.55
CA MET A 371 2.73 0.32 12.43
C MET A 371 2.17 -0.87 11.66
N ASN A 372 1.71 -0.70 10.41
CA ASN A 372 1.29 -1.81 9.57
C ASN A 372 2.45 -2.76 9.25
N ILE A 373 3.65 -2.23 8.93
CA ILE A 373 4.87 -3.04 8.73
C ILE A 373 5.21 -3.84 10.00
N LEU A 374 5.18 -3.18 11.16
CA LEU A 374 5.46 -3.83 12.45
C LEU A 374 4.44 -4.93 12.75
N LYS A 375 3.15 -4.65 12.54
CA LYS A 375 2.04 -5.59 12.73
C LYS A 375 2.19 -6.83 11.84
N GLU A 376 2.47 -6.65 10.54
CA GLU A 376 2.71 -7.76 9.62
C GLU A 376 3.96 -8.56 10.01
N LYS A 377 5.02 -7.90 10.47
CA LYS A 377 6.22 -8.59 10.95
C LYS A 377 5.90 -9.47 12.16
N ILE A 378 5.18 -8.93 13.13
CA ILE A 378 4.80 -9.66 14.34
C ILE A 378 3.90 -10.86 14.01
N ASN A 379 2.98 -10.70 13.05
CA ASN A 379 2.12 -11.80 12.60
C ASN A 379 2.91 -12.95 11.95
N THR A 380 3.91 -12.62 11.13
CA THR A 380 4.75 -13.60 10.41
C THR A 380 5.83 -14.24 11.29
N CYS A 381 6.25 -13.59 12.38
CA CYS A 381 7.27 -14.12 13.28
C CYS A 381 6.79 -15.33 14.09
N SER A 382 7.75 -16.20 14.42
CA SER A 382 7.56 -17.34 15.30
C SER A 382 7.46 -16.89 16.77
N TYR A 383 6.84 -17.71 17.62
CA TYR A 383 6.72 -17.43 19.06
C TYR A 383 8.09 -17.30 19.74
N THR A 384 9.10 -18.04 19.28
CA THR A 384 10.45 -18.02 19.86
C THR A 384 11.16 -16.70 19.60
N ASP A 385 11.07 -16.18 18.37
CA ASP A 385 11.73 -14.93 18.00
C ASP A 385 11.11 -13.72 18.73
N ILE A 386 9.78 -13.74 18.87
CA ILE A 386 9.03 -12.74 19.62
C ILE A 386 9.40 -12.80 21.10
N SER A 387 9.45 -14.00 21.70
CA SER A 387 9.83 -14.15 23.10
C SER A 387 11.25 -13.65 23.40
N ALA A 388 12.19 -13.85 22.47
CA ALA A 388 13.57 -13.40 22.62
C ALA A 388 13.72 -11.87 22.57
N CYS A 389 12.82 -11.17 21.87
CA CYS A 389 12.83 -9.72 21.73
C CYS A 389 11.72 -9.04 22.53
N ALA A 390 10.95 -9.79 23.34
CA ALA A 390 9.74 -9.30 24.00
C ALA A 390 10.01 -8.07 24.86
N SER A 391 11.04 -8.10 25.71
CA SER A 391 11.37 -6.97 26.59
C SER A 391 11.68 -5.67 25.83
N TYR A 392 12.32 -5.79 24.68
CA TYR A 392 12.64 -4.64 23.82
C TYR A 392 11.38 -4.11 23.14
N ILE A 393 10.53 -5.00 22.60
CA ILE A 393 9.25 -4.64 21.99
C ILE A 393 8.31 -3.98 23.02
N GLU A 394 8.27 -4.50 24.26
CA GLU A 394 7.50 -3.93 25.36
C GLU A 394 7.92 -2.49 25.67
N GLN A 395 9.23 -2.23 25.80
CA GLN A 395 9.75 -0.88 26.04
C GLN A 395 9.42 0.07 24.89
N TYR A 396 9.56 -0.41 23.65
CA TYR A 396 9.27 0.40 22.48
C TYR A 396 7.77 0.75 22.38
N PHE A 397 6.87 -0.20 22.66
CA PHE A 397 5.43 0.09 22.69
C PHE A 397 5.05 1.12 23.76
N LEU A 398 5.73 1.19 24.90
CA LEU A 398 5.49 2.26 25.89
C LEU A 398 5.81 3.64 25.33
N VAL A 399 6.87 3.77 24.52
CA VAL A 399 7.20 5.02 23.81
C VAL A 399 6.12 5.36 22.78
N LEU A 400 5.67 4.37 21.99
CA LEU A 400 4.63 4.56 20.98
C LEU A 400 3.27 4.95 21.58
N LEU A 401 2.91 4.40 22.75
CA LEU A 401 1.66 4.75 23.45
C LEU A 401 1.65 6.20 23.95
N ASP A 402 2.83 6.82 24.14
CA ASP A 402 2.97 8.22 24.53
C ASP A 402 2.82 9.21 23.35
N PHE A 403 2.43 8.71 22.17
CA PHE A 403 2.24 9.51 20.95
C PHE A 403 1.35 10.74 21.16
N ARG A 404 0.23 10.61 21.89
CA ARG A 404 -0.66 11.75 22.17
C ARG A 404 0.03 12.88 22.93
N ASN A 405 0.92 12.54 23.85
CA ASN A 405 1.69 13.54 24.59
C ASN A 405 2.76 14.22 23.74
N SER A 406 3.32 13.49 22.77
CA SER A 406 4.37 14.00 21.89
C SER A 406 3.87 15.09 20.92
N ILE A 407 2.62 15.01 20.47
CA ILE A 407 2.04 15.92 19.45
C ILE A 407 0.92 16.80 20.04
N ASP A 408 0.51 16.57 21.28
CA ASP A 408 -0.60 17.26 21.95
C ASP A 408 -1.94 17.12 21.18
N LEU A 409 -2.24 15.88 20.77
CA LEU A 409 -3.40 15.58 19.94
C LEU A 409 -4.71 15.60 20.73
N GLN A 410 -5.58 16.54 20.37
CA GLN A 410 -6.91 16.74 20.98
C GLN A 410 -8.05 16.06 20.19
N ASP A 411 -7.75 15.33 19.12
CA ASP A 411 -8.74 14.60 18.32
C ASP A 411 -9.10 13.23 18.94
N PRO A 412 -10.39 12.94 19.19
CA PRO A 412 -10.83 11.72 19.88
C PRO A 412 -10.62 10.44 19.06
N ALA A 413 -10.57 10.55 17.74
CA ALA A 413 -10.44 9.41 16.83
C ALA A 413 -9.19 9.55 15.95
N SER A 414 -8.00 9.50 16.57
CA SER A 414 -6.75 9.53 15.81
C SER A 414 -6.52 8.19 15.09
N PRO A 415 -6.48 8.15 13.74
CA PRO A 415 -6.23 6.90 13.01
C PRO A 415 -4.83 6.34 13.29
N VAL A 416 -3.89 7.20 13.67
CA VAL A 416 -2.52 6.82 14.05
C VAL A 416 -2.52 6.01 15.35
N GLU A 417 -3.21 6.51 16.38
CA GLU A 417 -3.32 5.82 17.67
C GLU A 417 -4.02 4.46 17.52
N LEU A 418 -5.09 4.39 16.72
CA LEU A 418 -5.77 3.13 16.43
C LEU A 418 -4.83 2.13 15.73
N SER A 419 -3.95 2.60 14.84
CA SER A 419 -2.95 1.76 14.18
C SER A 419 -1.92 1.22 15.19
N ILE A 420 -1.41 2.06 16.09
CA ILE A 420 -0.50 1.66 17.19
C ILE A 420 -1.16 0.61 18.10
N ILE A 421 -2.39 0.87 18.54
CA ILE A 421 -3.19 -0.06 19.36
C ILE A 421 -3.38 -1.39 18.63
N SER A 422 -3.66 -1.37 17.33
CA SER A 422 -3.85 -2.60 16.54
C SER A 422 -2.55 -3.41 16.38
N ALA A 423 -1.38 -2.75 16.30
CA ALA A 423 -0.09 -3.43 16.27
C ALA A 423 0.23 -4.05 17.64
N LEU A 424 -0.05 -3.33 18.73
CA LEU A 424 0.09 -3.86 20.09
C LEU A 424 -0.84 -5.06 20.33
N GLU A 425 -2.08 -5.00 19.84
CA GLU A 425 -3.03 -6.12 19.90
C GLU A 425 -2.43 -7.38 19.26
N THR A 426 -1.85 -7.27 18.05
CA THR A 426 -1.20 -8.43 17.41
C THR A 426 0.00 -8.97 18.17
N PHE A 427 0.75 -8.10 18.85
CA PHE A 427 1.83 -8.52 19.73
C PHE A 427 1.31 -9.27 20.96
N VAL A 428 0.29 -8.73 21.62
CA VAL A 428 -0.34 -9.34 22.79
C VAL A 428 -0.92 -10.72 22.46
N MET A 429 -1.54 -10.89 21.28
CA MET A 429 -2.05 -12.18 20.81
C MET A 429 -0.96 -13.25 20.62
N LYS A 430 0.32 -12.85 20.52
CA LYS A 430 1.47 -13.76 20.41
C LYS A 430 2.17 -14.00 21.76
N LEU A 431 1.80 -13.29 22.82
CA LEU A 431 2.39 -13.45 24.15
C LEU A 431 1.67 -14.56 24.95
N PRO A 432 2.40 -15.34 25.76
CA PRO A 432 1.78 -16.17 26.77
C PRO A 432 1.13 -15.30 27.85
N VAL A 433 0.07 -15.82 28.48
CA VAL A 433 -0.74 -15.09 29.48
C VAL A 433 0.11 -14.51 30.62
N THR A 434 1.13 -15.21 31.09
CA THR A 434 2.01 -14.76 32.18
C THR A 434 2.83 -13.52 31.81
N LEU A 435 3.40 -13.50 30.59
CA LEU A 435 4.14 -12.34 30.09
C LEU A 435 3.17 -11.18 29.80
N PHE A 436 2.00 -11.47 29.25
CA PHE A 436 0.97 -10.44 29.04
C PHE A 436 0.54 -9.78 30.35
N SER A 437 0.25 -10.54 31.42
CA SER A 437 -0.11 -9.95 32.72
C SER A 437 1.00 -9.06 33.27
N SER A 438 2.26 -9.49 33.12
CA SER A 438 3.43 -8.71 33.56
C SER A 438 3.59 -7.42 32.74
N PHE A 439 3.42 -7.51 31.42
CA PHE A 439 3.48 -6.36 30.52
C PHE A 439 2.32 -5.39 30.77
N PHE A 440 1.11 -5.89 30.97
CA PHE A 440 -0.06 -5.07 31.25
C PHE A 440 0.11 -4.26 32.55
N LEU A 441 0.71 -4.85 33.58
CA LEU A 441 1.07 -4.12 34.80
C LEU A 441 2.06 -2.99 34.53
N LYS A 442 3.04 -3.18 33.64
CA LYS A 442 3.96 -2.10 33.21
C LYS A 442 3.21 -0.98 32.48
N ILE A 443 2.29 -1.33 31.58
CA ILE A 443 1.44 -0.34 30.88
C ILE A 443 0.59 0.43 31.89
N TYR A 444 -0.02 -0.26 32.85
CA TYR A 444 -0.83 0.38 33.89
C TYR A 444 0.01 1.33 34.76
N GLN A 445 1.22 0.93 35.16
CA GLN A 445 2.15 1.80 35.89
C GLN A 445 2.58 3.02 35.06
N TRP A 446 2.83 2.84 33.77
CA TRP A 446 3.15 3.94 32.85
C TRP A 446 1.98 4.93 32.71
N ALA A 447 0.74 4.43 32.61
CA ALA A 447 -0.45 5.26 32.48
C ALA A 447 -0.79 6.04 33.76
N THR A 448 -0.47 5.47 34.93
CA THR A 448 -0.76 6.05 36.26
C THR A 448 0.42 6.81 36.89
N ALA A 449 1.58 6.83 36.22
CA ALA A 449 2.76 7.54 36.70
C ALA A 449 2.49 9.05 36.83
N THR A 450 2.89 9.64 37.97
CA THR A 450 2.66 11.05 38.29
C THR A 450 3.49 12.00 37.41
N GLU A 451 2.95 12.37 36.25
CA GLU A 451 3.52 13.36 35.32
C GLU A 451 2.52 14.48 34.97
N THR A 452 2.98 15.54 34.31
CA THR A 452 2.15 16.73 34.01
C THR A 452 1.03 16.49 32.98
N LYS A 453 1.07 15.39 32.21
CA LYS A 453 0.07 15.03 31.19
C LYS A 453 -0.54 13.62 31.38
N ILE A 454 -0.86 13.26 32.63
CA ILE A 454 -1.47 11.96 32.98
C ILE A 454 -2.75 11.68 32.18
N LYS A 455 -3.63 12.68 32.01
CA LYS A 455 -4.94 12.51 31.36
C LYS A 455 -4.83 11.95 29.93
N LEU A 456 -3.93 12.47 29.10
CA LEU A 456 -3.75 11.95 27.73
C LEU A 456 -3.24 10.49 27.72
N ARG A 457 -2.40 10.09 28.68
CA ARG A 457 -2.00 8.67 28.84
C ARG A 457 -3.16 7.79 29.31
N LEU A 458 -3.99 8.29 30.22
CA LEU A 458 -5.18 7.56 30.65
C LEU A 458 -6.16 7.38 29.49
N PHE A 459 -6.28 8.37 28.61
CA PHE A 459 -7.08 8.23 27.40
C PHE A 459 -6.57 7.11 26.50
N THR A 460 -5.27 7.08 26.20
CA THR A 460 -4.67 6.02 25.37
C THR A 460 -4.77 4.66 26.04
N PHE A 461 -4.57 4.61 27.37
CA PHE A 461 -4.71 3.41 28.17
C PHE A 461 -6.12 2.81 28.06
N TYR A 462 -7.18 3.58 28.31
CA TYR A 462 -8.53 3.04 28.22
C TYR A 462 -8.97 2.75 26.77
N GLY A 463 -8.44 3.48 25.78
CA GLY A 463 -8.57 3.12 24.38
C GLY A 463 -7.97 1.75 24.07
N LEU A 464 -6.79 1.47 24.62
CA LEU A 464 -6.11 0.19 24.52
C LEU A 464 -6.87 -0.93 25.25
N THR A 465 -7.27 -0.72 26.50
CA THR A 465 -8.01 -1.74 27.28
C THR A 465 -9.33 -2.08 26.62
N ARG A 466 -10.01 -1.12 26.00
CA ARG A 466 -11.23 -1.34 25.24
C ARG A 466 -10.99 -2.32 24.10
N GLN A 467 -9.95 -2.11 23.31
CA GLN A 467 -9.62 -3.00 22.19
C GLN A 467 -9.15 -4.38 22.68
N LEU A 468 -8.26 -4.43 23.67
CA LEU A 468 -7.74 -5.68 24.23
C LEU A 468 -8.83 -6.52 24.91
N SER A 469 -9.78 -5.88 25.61
CA SER A 469 -10.89 -6.60 26.26
C SER A 469 -11.76 -7.33 25.25
N LYS A 470 -12.00 -6.74 24.07
CA LYS A 470 -12.79 -7.35 22.99
C LYS A 470 -12.06 -8.50 22.30
N SER A 471 -10.74 -8.40 22.14
CA SER A 471 -9.94 -9.44 21.47
C SER A 471 -9.65 -10.63 22.38
N LEU A 472 -9.25 -10.39 23.63
CA LEU A 472 -8.87 -11.42 24.60
C LEU A 472 -10.04 -12.00 25.40
N LYS A 473 -11.16 -11.27 25.55
CA LYS A 473 -12.39 -11.71 26.24
C LYS A 473 -12.07 -12.26 27.64
N ASN A 474 -12.39 -13.53 27.91
CA ASN A 474 -12.15 -14.20 29.20
C ASN A 474 -10.70 -14.08 29.69
N LEU A 475 -9.71 -14.07 28.79
CA LEU A 475 -8.29 -13.92 29.18
C LEU A 475 -7.99 -12.53 29.74
N PHE A 476 -8.72 -11.50 29.29
CA PHE A 476 -8.58 -10.14 29.80
C PHE A 476 -9.15 -9.99 31.20
N VAL A 477 -10.19 -10.75 31.56
CA VAL A 477 -10.82 -10.68 32.90
C VAL A 477 -9.81 -10.99 34.02
N VAL A 478 -8.81 -11.84 33.76
CA VAL A 478 -7.76 -12.21 34.73
C VAL A 478 -6.99 -10.99 35.24
N ILE A 479 -6.74 -10.00 34.37
CA ILE A 479 -6.02 -8.78 34.73
C ILE A 479 -6.95 -7.64 35.14
N ALA A 480 -8.26 -7.76 34.91
CA ALA A 480 -9.22 -6.69 35.15
C ALA A 480 -9.20 -6.16 36.59
N LYS A 481 -9.03 -7.06 37.58
CA LYS A 481 -8.94 -6.69 39.02
C LYS A 481 -7.88 -5.61 39.31
N THR A 482 -6.83 -5.51 38.50
CA THR A 482 -5.72 -4.56 38.72
C THR A 482 -6.12 -3.10 38.54
N PHE A 483 -7.11 -2.81 37.68
CA PHE A 483 -7.48 -1.43 37.33
C PHE A 483 -8.92 -1.06 37.70
N LEU A 484 -9.76 -1.98 38.21
CA LEU A 484 -11.16 -1.68 38.54
C LEU A 484 -11.30 -0.48 39.49
N LYS A 485 -10.51 -0.43 40.57
CA LYS A 485 -10.52 0.70 41.52
C LYS A 485 -10.16 2.02 40.83
N HIS A 486 -9.20 1.99 39.91
CA HIS A 486 -8.80 3.16 39.14
C HIS A 486 -9.90 3.59 38.15
N SER A 487 -10.61 2.65 37.53
CA SER A 487 -11.74 2.97 36.66
C SER A 487 -12.88 3.66 37.43
N ALA A 488 -13.15 3.24 38.66
CA ALA A 488 -14.12 3.92 39.53
C ALA A 488 -13.70 5.38 39.82
N LEU A 489 -12.42 5.58 40.20
CA LEU A 489 -11.89 6.92 40.45
C LEU A 489 -11.93 7.82 39.21
N GLU A 490 -11.65 7.29 38.03
CA GLU A 490 -11.71 8.04 36.77
C GLU A 490 -13.14 8.36 36.33
N LEU A 491 -14.11 7.50 36.62
CA LEU A 491 -15.53 7.82 36.38
C LEU A 491 -15.98 8.99 37.26
N ASP A 492 -15.56 9.03 38.52
CA ASP A 492 -15.87 10.11 39.45
C ASP A 492 -15.12 11.42 39.12
N SER A 493 -13.82 11.35 38.82
CA SER A 493 -13.01 12.53 38.52
C SER A 493 -13.47 13.27 37.26
N ASN A 494 -14.00 12.53 36.28
CA ASN A 494 -14.55 13.05 35.03
C ASN A 494 -16.08 13.24 35.08
N ASN A 495 -16.68 13.26 36.28
CA ASN A 495 -18.09 13.61 36.48
C ASN A 495 -18.25 15.12 36.67
N LEU A 496 -18.96 15.77 35.73
CA LEU A 496 -19.18 17.23 35.69
C LEU A 496 -19.89 17.76 36.93
N ASN A 497 -20.69 16.95 37.62
CA ASN A 497 -21.41 17.38 38.82
C ASN A 497 -20.55 17.30 40.10
N LYS A 498 -19.55 16.42 40.14
CA LYS A 498 -18.71 16.18 41.32
C LYS A 498 -17.40 16.99 41.28
N SER A 499 -16.82 17.15 40.09
CA SER A 499 -15.53 17.82 39.91
C SER A 499 -15.71 19.18 39.25
N LYS A 500 -15.39 20.26 39.98
CA LYS A 500 -15.40 21.65 39.45
C LYS A 500 -14.15 21.97 38.61
N ASP A 501 -13.10 21.16 38.76
CA ASP A 501 -11.81 21.30 38.10
C ASP A 501 -11.63 20.20 37.04
N ILE A 502 -12.57 20.08 36.10
CA ILE A 502 -12.30 19.32 34.88
C ILE A 502 -11.35 20.18 34.05
N ASP A 503 -10.05 19.97 34.25
CA ASP A 503 -9.00 20.68 33.51
C ASP A 503 -9.31 20.70 32.01
N PHE A 504 -9.11 21.89 31.42
CA PHE A 504 -9.24 22.32 30.02
C PHE A 504 -8.68 21.39 28.91
N ILE A 505 -8.15 20.21 29.24
CA ILE A 505 -7.43 19.31 28.33
C ILE A 505 -8.38 18.53 27.41
N TYR A 506 -9.62 18.26 27.85
CA TYR A 506 -10.58 17.52 27.03
C TYR A 506 -11.73 18.41 26.54
N ASN A 507 -11.91 18.46 25.23
CA ASN A 507 -13.19 18.86 24.64
C ASN A 507 -14.32 17.93 25.16
N HIS A 508 -15.57 18.40 25.22
CA HIS A 508 -16.70 17.56 25.65
C HIS A 508 -16.80 16.21 24.90
N SER A 509 -16.44 16.21 23.61
CA SER A 509 -16.36 14.99 22.79
C SER A 509 -15.29 14.02 23.31
N MET A 510 -14.12 14.51 23.68
CA MET A 510 -13.02 13.72 24.25
C MET A 510 -13.39 13.10 25.59
N LEU A 511 -14.01 13.87 26.49
CA LEU A 511 -14.52 13.35 27.76
C LEU A 511 -15.52 12.23 27.52
N SER A 512 -16.48 12.44 26.61
CA SER A 512 -17.48 11.43 26.28
C SER A 512 -16.85 10.15 25.74
N HIS A 513 -15.88 10.27 24.82
CA HIS A 513 -15.12 9.13 24.31
C HIS A 513 -14.29 8.41 25.38
N HIS A 514 -13.69 9.15 26.31
CA HIS A 514 -12.94 8.59 27.43
C HIS A 514 -13.85 7.73 28.33
N LEU A 515 -14.99 8.29 28.73
CA LEU A 515 -15.99 7.58 29.53
C LEU A 515 -16.54 6.35 28.78
N ILE A 516 -16.80 6.47 27.48
CA ILE A 516 -17.20 5.33 26.64
C ILE A 516 -16.12 4.23 26.64
N ASN A 517 -14.83 4.60 26.56
CA ASN A 517 -13.75 3.61 26.59
C ASN A 517 -13.68 2.86 27.93
N ILE A 518 -13.87 3.55 29.04
CA ILE A 518 -13.94 2.94 30.38
C ILE A 518 -15.17 2.02 30.48
N LEU A 519 -16.35 2.54 30.14
CA LEU A 519 -17.62 1.81 30.23
C LEU A 519 -17.60 0.55 29.34
N ASP A 520 -17.13 0.64 28.11
CA ASP A 520 -17.08 -0.49 27.17
C ASP A 520 -16.04 -1.55 27.61
N THR A 521 -14.92 -1.12 28.21
CA THR A 521 -13.95 -2.03 28.82
C THR A 521 -14.59 -2.80 29.99
N LEU A 522 -15.23 -2.09 30.94
CA LEU A 522 -15.90 -2.71 32.09
C LEU A 522 -17.04 -3.63 31.65
N ASN A 523 -17.85 -3.18 30.71
CA ASN A 523 -18.95 -3.93 30.13
C ASN A 523 -18.48 -5.27 29.54
N THR A 524 -17.36 -5.24 28.80
CA THR A 524 -16.75 -6.44 28.22
C THR A 524 -16.20 -7.36 29.33
N CYS A 525 -15.60 -6.79 30.38
CA CYS A 525 -15.12 -7.57 31.53
C CYS A 525 -16.28 -8.27 32.24
N PHE A 526 -17.41 -7.60 32.47
CA PHE A 526 -18.59 -8.18 33.12
C PHE A 526 -19.28 -9.24 32.25
N LEU A 527 -19.32 -9.03 30.93
CA LEU A 527 -19.92 -9.99 29.99
C LEU A 527 -19.21 -11.35 30.00
N TYR A 528 -17.88 -11.33 30.13
CA TYR A 528 -17.03 -12.52 30.07
C TYR A 528 -16.57 -13.01 31.45
N ASP A 529 -17.09 -12.42 32.54
CA ASP A 529 -16.78 -12.85 33.88
C ASP A 529 -17.47 -14.17 34.23
N ASN A 530 -16.72 -15.07 34.86
CA ASN A 530 -17.24 -16.31 35.43
C ASN A 530 -17.67 -16.10 36.90
N ARG A 531 -18.28 -14.95 37.21
CA ARG A 531 -18.72 -14.52 38.56
C ARG A 531 -17.61 -14.49 39.63
N GLN A 532 -16.38 -14.18 39.22
CA GLN A 532 -15.22 -14.09 40.12
C GLN A 532 -14.64 -12.67 40.16
N LEU A 533 -15.09 -11.78 39.26
CA LEU A 533 -14.61 -10.41 39.20
C LEU A 533 -15.34 -9.52 40.21
N ILE A 534 -16.66 -9.68 40.36
CA ILE A 534 -17.49 -8.82 41.21
C ILE A 534 -17.62 -9.41 42.62
N ASP A 535 -16.54 -9.29 43.38
CA ASP A 535 -16.52 -9.54 44.83
C ASP A 535 -17.18 -8.36 45.59
N LYS A 536 -17.50 -8.53 46.88
CA LYS A 536 -18.15 -7.47 47.70
C LYS A 536 -17.37 -6.16 47.69
N ASP A 537 -16.06 -6.23 47.83
CA ASP A 537 -15.19 -5.04 47.79
C ASP A 537 -15.27 -4.35 46.43
N ASN A 538 -15.24 -5.12 45.35
CA ASN A 538 -15.33 -4.61 43.97
C ASN A 538 -16.67 -3.98 43.66
N PHE A 539 -17.74 -4.52 44.24
CA PHE A 539 -19.05 -3.93 44.16
C PHE A 539 -19.11 -2.56 44.83
N GLU A 540 -18.59 -2.45 46.06
CA GLU A 540 -18.70 -1.23 46.86
C GLU A 540 -18.05 -0.01 46.20
N PHE A 541 -16.92 -0.18 45.52
CA PHE A 541 -16.27 0.96 44.84
C PHE A 541 -16.78 1.24 43.41
N LEU A 542 -17.42 0.29 42.71
CA LEU A 542 -17.93 0.51 41.34
C LEU A 542 -19.38 0.99 41.30
N MET A 543 -20.19 0.59 42.28
CA MET A 543 -21.63 0.81 42.28
C MET A 543 -22.00 2.30 42.12
N GLU A 544 -21.47 3.16 42.99
CA GLU A 544 -21.81 4.59 43.00
C GLU A 544 -21.24 5.34 41.78
N PRO A 545 -19.95 5.18 41.40
CA PRO A 545 -19.40 5.88 40.23
C PRO A 545 -20.07 5.52 38.91
N LEU A 546 -20.56 4.28 38.77
CA LEU A 546 -21.33 3.85 37.58
C LEU A 546 -22.71 4.50 37.55
N VAL A 547 -23.45 4.48 38.66
CA VAL A 547 -24.81 5.05 38.72
C VAL A 547 -24.77 6.57 38.56
N ASP A 548 -23.74 7.24 39.10
CA ASP A 548 -23.61 8.69 39.00
C ASP A 548 -23.26 9.18 37.59
N GLN A 549 -22.88 8.28 36.66
CA GLN A 549 -22.78 8.65 35.25
C GLN A 549 -24.13 8.98 34.62
N LEU A 550 -25.26 8.57 35.22
CA LEU A 550 -26.59 9.00 34.79
C LEU A 550 -26.82 10.49 35.00
N GLU A 551 -26.14 11.09 35.98
CA GLU A 551 -26.22 12.53 36.24
C GLU A 551 -25.11 13.31 35.53
N ASN A 552 -24.11 12.64 34.97
CA ASN A 552 -23.00 13.27 34.25
C ASN A 552 -23.45 13.74 32.86
N LEU A 553 -24.18 14.85 32.83
CA LEU A 553 -24.71 15.46 31.61
C LEU A 553 -23.57 16.15 30.82
N SER A 554 -23.32 15.68 29.60
CA SER A 554 -22.42 16.32 28.64
C SER A 554 -23.23 17.05 27.56
N ASP A 555 -22.87 16.98 26.27
CA ASP A 555 -23.78 17.35 25.19
C ASP A 555 -24.88 16.28 25.00
N ASP A 556 -26.09 16.71 24.62
CA ASP A 556 -27.28 15.85 24.55
C ASP A 556 -27.06 14.61 23.66
N ALA A 557 -26.44 14.79 22.49
CA ALA A 557 -26.22 13.71 21.54
C ALA A 557 -25.21 12.66 22.07
N SER A 558 -24.05 13.10 22.57
CA SER A 558 -23.06 12.16 23.09
C SER A 558 -23.49 11.55 24.42
N TYR A 559 -24.25 12.28 25.25
CA TYR A 559 -24.85 11.76 26.47
C TYR A 559 -25.83 10.63 26.14
N GLN A 560 -26.80 10.87 25.24
CA GLN A 560 -27.76 9.85 24.82
C GLN A 560 -27.06 8.62 24.22
N GLN A 561 -26.02 8.83 23.40
CA GLN A 561 -25.22 7.74 22.85
C GLN A 561 -24.49 6.96 23.94
N ARG A 562 -23.88 7.64 24.93
CA ARG A 562 -23.17 7.04 26.05
C ARG A 562 -24.11 6.21 26.92
N VAL A 563 -25.27 6.75 27.27
CA VAL A 563 -26.27 6.06 28.10
C VAL A 563 -26.83 4.84 27.37
N THR A 564 -27.36 5.05 26.17
CA THR A 564 -28.13 4.02 25.44
C THR A 564 -27.24 2.85 25.01
N ASN A 565 -26.04 3.13 24.51
CA ASN A 565 -25.20 2.09 23.89
C ASN A 565 -24.17 1.47 24.85
N TYR A 566 -23.81 2.15 25.95
CA TYR A 566 -22.70 1.74 26.80
C TYR A 566 -23.12 1.60 28.27
N LEU A 567 -23.60 2.67 28.90
CA LEU A 567 -23.87 2.69 30.34
C LEU A 567 -24.97 1.68 30.75
N SER A 568 -26.09 1.65 30.01
CA SER A 568 -27.22 0.74 30.26
C SER A 568 -26.77 -0.73 30.31
N SER A 569 -26.10 -1.18 29.25
CA SER A 569 -25.59 -2.54 29.15
C SER A 569 -24.51 -2.83 30.21
N CYS A 570 -23.66 -1.86 30.53
CA CYS A 570 -22.63 -1.99 31.54
C CYS A 570 -23.23 -2.21 32.93
N ILE A 571 -24.20 -1.39 33.35
CA ILE A 571 -24.87 -1.52 34.64
C ILE A 571 -25.68 -2.82 34.71
N ALA A 572 -26.38 -3.19 33.63
CA ALA A 572 -27.15 -4.42 33.58
C ALA A 572 -26.26 -5.67 33.74
N ARG A 573 -25.11 -5.72 33.05
CA ARG A 573 -24.15 -6.82 33.17
C ARG A 573 -23.39 -6.80 34.50
N PHE A 574 -23.11 -5.62 35.04
CA PHE A 574 -22.58 -5.47 36.40
C PHE A 574 -23.55 -6.08 37.42
N MET A 575 -24.85 -5.81 37.29
CA MET A 575 -25.87 -6.38 38.17
C MET A 575 -25.98 -7.91 38.02
N ALA A 576 -25.95 -8.43 36.79
CA ALA A 576 -26.02 -9.87 36.52
C ALA A 576 -24.80 -10.67 37.00
N GLY A 577 -23.63 -10.03 37.13
CA GLY A 577 -22.42 -10.67 37.67
C GLY A 577 -22.41 -10.80 39.20
N ILE A 578 -23.33 -10.13 39.91
CA ILE A 578 -23.49 -10.22 41.37
C ILE A 578 -24.27 -11.47 41.74
N SER A 579 -23.84 -12.17 42.79
CA SER A 579 -24.52 -13.38 43.32
C SER A 579 -25.34 -13.14 44.60
N ASP A 580 -25.24 -11.96 45.22
CA ASP A 580 -25.86 -11.62 46.49
C ASP A 580 -27.09 -10.69 46.28
N ASN A 581 -28.29 -11.21 46.57
CA ASN A 581 -29.55 -10.46 46.44
C ASN A 581 -29.58 -9.15 47.25
N THR A 582 -28.82 -9.07 48.35
CA THR A 582 -28.75 -7.83 49.14
C THR A 582 -28.04 -6.72 48.38
N LEU A 583 -27.03 -7.07 47.57
CA LEU A 583 -26.31 -6.12 46.72
C LEU A 583 -27.14 -5.73 45.49
N TRP A 584 -27.92 -6.67 44.91
CA TRP A 584 -28.90 -6.34 43.88
C TRP A 584 -29.89 -5.27 44.35
N LYS A 585 -30.46 -5.42 45.54
CA LYS A 585 -31.37 -4.44 46.13
C LYS A 585 -30.71 -3.07 46.31
N LYS A 586 -29.47 -3.02 46.81
CA LYS A 586 -28.71 -1.76 46.95
C LYS A 586 -28.54 -1.05 45.61
N LEU A 587 -28.05 -1.75 44.58
CA LEU A 587 -27.84 -1.15 43.26
C LEU A 587 -29.16 -0.75 42.59
N ASN A 588 -30.18 -1.61 42.62
CA ASN A 588 -31.49 -1.31 42.05
C ASN A 588 -32.12 -0.07 42.71
N LYS A 589 -32.04 0.05 44.04
CA LYS A 589 -32.53 1.22 44.75
C LYS A 589 -31.81 2.51 44.32
N LEU A 590 -30.49 2.47 44.11
CA LEU A 590 -29.76 3.66 43.62
C LEU A 590 -30.22 4.09 42.22
N ILE A 591 -30.44 3.14 41.31
CA ILE A 591 -30.95 3.43 39.96
C ILE A 591 -32.38 4.01 40.04
N LEU A 592 -33.25 3.41 40.87
CA LEU A 592 -34.62 3.89 41.09
C LEU A 592 -34.65 5.30 41.68
N LEU A 593 -33.72 5.65 42.58
CA LEU A 593 -33.67 7.02 43.10
C LEU A 593 -33.39 8.07 42.02
N LYS A 594 -32.65 7.71 40.95
CA LYS A 594 -32.40 8.62 39.81
C LYS A 594 -33.66 8.90 38.98
N THR A 595 -34.73 8.11 39.12
CA THR A 595 -36.00 8.42 38.46
C THR A 595 -36.76 9.57 39.12
N ARG A 596 -36.33 10.04 40.28
CA ARG A 596 -36.87 11.23 40.96
C ARG A 596 -36.03 12.49 40.76
N HIS A 597 -35.08 12.44 39.82
CA HIS A 597 -34.18 13.55 39.55
C HIS A 597 -34.91 14.70 38.85
N ASP A 598 -34.52 15.96 39.13
CA ASP A 598 -35.18 17.17 38.59
C ASP A 598 -35.14 17.23 37.05
N SER A 599 -34.02 16.81 36.45
CA SER A 599 -33.86 16.75 35.00
C SER A 599 -34.61 15.56 34.36
N PRO A 600 -35.54 15.79 33.40
CA PRO A 600 -36.25 14.72 32.71
C PRO A 600 -35.33 13.81 31.89
N ILE A 601 -34.20 14.33 31.41
CA ILE A 601 -33.19 13.57 30.66
C ILE A 601 -32.55 12.48 31.53
N VAL A 602 -32.31 12.79 32.81
CA VAL A 602 -31.76 11.82 33.78
C VAL A 602 -32.81 10.78 34.16
N ARG A 603 -34.07 11.19 34.36
CA ARG A 603 -35.19 10.27 34.62
C ARG A 603 -35.39 9.28 33.47
N PHE A 604 -35.38 9.77 32.23
CA PHE A 604 -35.44 8.94 31.03
C PHE A 604 -34.28 7.95 30.95
N ALA A 605 -33.05 8.42 31.17
CA ALA A 605 -31.86 7.56 31.19
C ALA A 605 -31.93 6.47 32.27
N ALA A 606 -32.42 6.79 33.48
CA ALA A 606 -32.61 5.83 34.54
C ALA A 606 -33.61 4.73 34.14
N LEU A 607 -34.72 5.09 33.48
CA LEU A 607 -35.67 4.12 32.94
C LEU A 607 -35.05 3.22 31.87
N GLN A 608 -34.20 3.76 30.98
CA GLN A 608 -33.48 2.94 30.00
C GLN A 608 -32.56 1.92 30.67
N VAL A 609 -31.87 2.30 31.75
CA VAL A 609 -31.04 1.37 32.54
C VAL A 609 -31.92 0.30 33.19
N ILE A 610 -33.02 0.68 33.85
CA ILE A 610 -33.95 -0.28 34.47
C ILE A 610 -34.45 -1.28 33.43
N ARG A 611 -34.85 -0.80 32.25
CA ARG A 611 -35.31 -1.64 31.15
C ARG A 611 -34.26 -2.66 30.72
N GLU A 612 -33.00 -2.24 30.61
CA GLU A 612 -31.91 -3.13 30.22
C GLU A 612 -31.57 -4.13 31.32
N VAL A 613 -31.57 -3.70 32.59
CA VAL A 613 -31.42 -4.57 33.77
C VAL A 613 -32.48 -5.67 33.77
N VAL A 614 -33.75 -5.31 33.55
CA VAL A 614 -34.88 -6.24 33.48
C VAL A 614 -34.66 -7.28 32.37
N LYS A 615 -34.23 -6.84 31.18
CA LYS A 615 -33.94 -7.75 30.05
C LYS A 615 -32.78 -8.71 30.32
N VAL A 616 -31.71 -8.23 30.96
CA VAL A 616 -30.50 -9.03 31.20
C VAL A 616 -30.69 -10.00 32.36
N MET A 617 -31.37 -9.58 33.43
CA MET A 617 -31.63 -10.44 34.60
C MET A 617 -32.78 -11.43 34.37
N GLY A 618 -33.78 -11.08 33.56
CA GLY A 618 -34.96 -11.93 33.37
C GLY A 618 -35.69 -12.20 34.69
N ASP A 619 -35.94 -13.48 34.97
CA ASP A 619 -36.68 -13.94 36.16
C ASP A 619 -36.00 -13.53 37.48
N ASP A 620 -34.67 -13.36 37.49
CA ASP A 620 -33.93 -12.94 38.69
C ASP A 620 -34.36 -11.53 39.16
N TYR A 621 -34.89 -10.70 38.26
CA TYR A 621 -35.40 -9.37 38.61
C TYR A 621 -36.65 -9.40 39.50
N LEU A 622 -37.39 -10.52 39.54
CA LEU A 622 -38.64 -10.62 40.31
C LEU A 622 -38.44 -10.37 41.81
N VAL A 623 -37.24 -10.64 42.34
CA VAL A 623 -36.87 -10.37 43.74
C VAL A 623 -36.84 -8.87 44.05
N LEU A 624 -36.62 -8.03 43.03
CA LEU A 624 -36.48 -6.57 43.12
C LEU A 624 -37.79 -5.84 42.86
N LEU A 625 -38.74 -6.50 42.18
CA LEU A 625 -40.00 -5.92 41.75
C LEU A 625 -40.80 -5.22 42.86
N PRO A 626 -40.95 -5.79 44.09
CA PRO A 626 -41.73 -5.13 45.15
C PRO A 626 -41.20 -3.75 45.54
N GLU A 627 -39.88 -3.54 45.45
CA GLU A 627 -39.24 -2.26 45.75
C GLU A 627 -39.29 -1.29 44.55
N SER A 628 -39.39 -1.81 43.33
CA SER A 628 -39.48 -1.01 42.09
C SER A 628 -40.88 -0.47 41.81
N ILE A 629 -41.94 -1.20 42.19
CA ILE A 629 -43.35 -0.85 41.90
C ILE A 629 -43.72 0.58 42.34
N PRO A 630 -43.41 1.04 43.57
CA PRO A 630 -43.78 2.39 44.00
C PRO A 630 -43.17 3.50 43.14
N PHE A 631 -41.92 3.31 42.68
CA PHE A 631 -41.23 4.27 41.82
C PHE A 631 -41.81 4.28 40.41
N LEU A 632 -42.15 3.12 39.85
CA LEU A 632 -42.79 3.04 38.54
C LEU A 632 -44.17 3.69 38.54
N ALA A 633 -44.96 3.50 39.60
CA ALA A 633 -46.26 4.14 39.76
C ALA A 633 -46.14 5.67 39.73
N GLU A 634 -45.16 6.22 40.44
CA GLU A 634 -44.89 7.67 40.48
C GLU A 634 -44.48 8.22 39.10
N ILE A 635 -43.59 7.54 38.38
CA ILE A 635 -43.10 8.00 37.06
C ILE A 635 -44.16 7.84 35.96
N LEU A 636 -45.14 6.95 36.11
CA LEU A 636 -46.28 6.88 35.19
C LEU A 636 -47.12 8.18 35.21
N GLU A 637 -46.97 9.01 36.23
CA GLU A 637 -47.59 10.33 36.36
C GLU A 637 -46.62 11.48 36.05
N ASP A 638 -45.47 11.22 35.40
CA ASP A 638 -44.46 12.24 35.07
C ASP A 638 -44.99 13.31 34.11
N GLU A 639 -44.55 14.55 34.29
CA GLU A 639 -44.94 15.70 33.46
C GLU A 639 -44.39 15.60 32.02
N SER A 640 -43.29 14.87 31.80
CA SER A 640 -42.69 14.68 30.49
C SER A 640 -43.25 13.44 29.78
N ALA A 641 -43.91 13.65 28.64
CA ALA A 641 -44.49 12.58 27.84
C ALA A 641 -43.46 11.53 27.38
N GLU A 642 -42.20 11.93 27.12
CA GLU A 642 -41.13 11.01 26.72
C GLU A 642 -40.75 10.05 27.86
N VAL A 643 -40.70 10.57 29.10
CA VAL A 643 -40.39 9.79 30.31
C VAL A 643 -41.55 8.84 30.62
N GLU A 644 -42.80 9.32 30.54
CA GLU A 644 -44.00 8.51 30.73
C GLU A 644 -44.04 7.34 29.72
N GLN A 645 -43.73 7.62 28.44
CA GLN A 645 -43.70 6.61 27.38
C GLN A 645 -42.61 5.56 27.59
N GLU A 646 -41.41 5.95 28.02
CA GLU A 646 -40.36 4.98 28.34
C GLU A 646 -40.73 4.16 29.58
N CYS A 647 -41.38 4.75 30.59
CA CYS A 647 -41.85 4.02 31.77
C CYS A 647 -42.87 2.95 31.38
N LYS A 648 -43.83 3.27 30.51
CA LYS A 648 -44.76 2.29 29.92
C LYS A 648 -44.01 1.17 29.17
N SER A 649 -42.89 1.50 28.53
CA SER A 649 -42.05 0.51 27.83
C SER A 649 -41.33 -0.41 28.81
N VAL A 650 -40.84 0.12 29.94
CA VAL A 650 -40.25 -0.68 31.04
C VAL A 650 -41.28 -1.62 31.63
N VAL A 651 -42.48 -1.11 31.96
CA VAL A 651 -43.59 -1.91 32.50
C VAL A 651 -43.91 -3.07 31.57
N LYS A 652 -44.02 -2.82 30.25
CA LYS A 652 -44.25 -3.88 29.25
C LYS A 652 -43.14 -4.93 29.23
N GLU A 653 -41.87 -4.55 29.38
CA GLU A 653 -40.78 -5.55 29.46
C GLU A 653 -40.86 -6.38 30.74
N MET A 654 -41.18 -5.76 31.87
CA MET A 654 -41.39 -6.47 33.13
C MET A 654 -42.60 -7.42 33.05
N GLU A 655 -43.72 -7.01 32.47
CA GLU A 655 -44.93 -7.84 32.26
C GLU A 655 -44.64 -9.09 31.42
N LYS A 656 -43.71 -9.02 30.46
CA LYS A 656 -43.29 -10.20 29.68
C LYS A 656 -42.61 -11.25 30.55
N ILE A 657 -41.86 -10.84 31.56
CA ILE A 657 -41.16 -11.74 32.49
C ILE A 657 -42.14 -12.28 33.54
N LEU A 658 -43.00 -11.41 34.08
CA LEU A 658 -44.05 -11.78 35.04
C LEU A 658 -45.12 -12.71 34.45
N GLY A 659 -45.46 -12.54 33.17
CA GLY A 659 -46.57 -13.24 32.52
C GLY A 659 -47.97 -12.71 32.90
N GLU A 660 -48.04 -11.64 33.69
CA GLU A 660 -49.28 -11.00 34.15
C GLU A 660 -49.11 -9.47 34.20
N PRO A 661 -50.22 -8.69 34.17
CA PRO A 661 -50.13 -7.24 34.18
C PRO A 661 -49.67 -6.71 35.54
N ILE A 662 -48.70 -5.78 35.55
CA ILE A 662 -48.14 -5.21 36.79
C ILE A 662 -49.17 -4.35 37.54
N SER A 663 -50.21 -3.89 36.85
CA SER A 663 -51.28 -3.07 37.42
C SER A 663 -52.04 -3.73 38.59
N THR A 664 -51.96 -5.06 38.73
CA THR A 664 -52.50 -5.78 39.89
C THR A 664 -51.77 -5.46 41.19
N TYR A 665 -50.52 -5.00 41.10
CA TYR A 665 -49.64 -4.69 42.23
C TYR A 665 -49.56 -3.19 42.59
N PHE A 666 -50.16 -2.29 41.80
CA PHE A 666 -50.24 -0.85 42.11
C PHE A 666 -51.34 -0.50 43.15
N ARG A 667 -51.76 -1.46 43.97
CA ARG A 667 -52.87 -1.32 44.93
C ARG A 667 -52.43 -1.06 46.35
#